data_AF-A0A8D0APM0-F1
#
_entry.id   AF-A0A8D0APM0-F1
#
_cell.length_a   1.000
_cell.length_b   1.000
_cell.length_c   1.000
_cell.angle_alpha   90.00
_cell.angle_beta   90.00
_cell.angle_gamma   90.00
#
_symmetry.space_group_name_H-M   'P 1'
#
loop_
_entity.id
_entity.type
_entity.pdbx_description
1 polymer ?
#
loop_
_entity_poly.entity_id
_entity_poly.type
_entity_poly.pdbx_seq_one_letter_code
_entity_poly.pdbx_strand_id
1 'polypeptide(L)'
;MATLYVSPHPDDFRSLLALIAAEFCPSSCLQTLTEDPPASLNARSRPTLLLGAGEGDSVLSGASAVAWYLANQGNRAGIDTKQQSQVWQWLSFADNELTPVSCAVVFPLMGLQQSSRAELIRVLKVLDQSVTLADMAVATAVLLPFKYVLEPSDRKVLTNVTRWFTTCTNQPQFLKVILIFFMFPPSGPPKTEAQLKKEAKKREKLEKFQQKKDMEKKAKPEKKELGVITYSVPTAPGEKKDVISPLPDSYSPQYVEAAWYSWWEKQGFFKPEYGRKSISDQNPRGVFMMCIPPPNVTGSLHLGHALTNAIQDSLTRWHRMLGETTLWNPGCDHAGIATQVVVEKKLKRERGLSRHDLGRENFIQEVWKWKNEKGDRIYHQLKKLGSSLDWDRACFTMDPKLSYAVQEAFIRMHDEGVIYRSKRLVNWSCTLNSAISDIEVDKKELSGRTLLPVPGYKEKVEFGVLVSFAYKVDGSDEEVIVATTRIETMLGDSGVAVHPADPRYQHLKGKMVLHPFCDRKMPIVSDEFVDMSFGTGAVKITPAHDHNDYEVGERHNLAFINILDENGLLINVPPPFLGMKRFEARKAVLQALMDKGHFKEIKDNPMVVPVCSRSKDIVEPLLKPQWYVNCTDMGKQAADAVREGRLKIIPDHHLKTWFNWMDNIRDWCISRQLWWGHHNFCSCVSDDDVLDTWFSSGIFPFSIFGWPNEDLNVFYPGTLLETGHDILFFWVARMVMMGLKLTGKLPFKEVYLHAVVRDAHGRKMSKSLGNGLHALLMDSNLDPVEVEKAKQGQASDYPNGIPECGTDALRFALCAYTGQGRDINLDVNRILGYRHFCNKLWNAVKFAMKTLGDNFVPSEKLCGEESVSDRWILSRLSAAVGLCDAGFKAYDFPTITTAIYNFWLYELCDVYLESVKPVFNKAEEDSASQRQALVCRQTLYSCLDVGLRLLSPIMPFVSEELYQRLPRRRPQSPFAACHSLISPLSCLSCPTIRSLRADYNLTKTRADCYLQCIDSATVSLVQKYSLQIQTLSYSQAVIPVTGNQPVPGGCAVAIASDRCTVNLMLKGLIDVEKEVTKLMTKKGDLEKQMEKMREKMAKSDYKEKVPVKVQEQDADKLRQSQTELEKVKEAMDNFRKMM
;
A
#
# COMPACT_ATOMS: atom_id res chain seq x y z
N MET A 1 40.73 -4.11 -45.04
CA MET A 1 39.73 -3.07 -44.72
C MET A 1 38.65 -3.69 -43.87
N ALA A 2 38.05 -2.94 -42.95
CA ALA A 2 36.96 -3.44 -42.11
C ALA A 2 35.63 -3.29 -42.86
N THR A 3 34.87 -4.38 -42.99
CA THR A 3 33.59 -4.40 -43.73
C THR A 3 32.44 -4.51 -42.75
N LEU A 4 31.48 -3.58 -42.81
CA LEU A 4 30.31 -3.57 -41.94
C LEU A 4 29.07 -3.97 -42.74
N TYR A 5 28.53 -5.14 -42.43
CA TYR A 5 27.27 -5.64 -42.97
C TYR A 5 26.11 -5.14 -42.11
N VAL A 6 25.22 -4.36 -42.70
CA VAL A 6 24.07 -3.74 -42.01
C VAL A 6 22.73 -4.21 -42.58
N SER A 7 21.66 -4.06 -41.83
CA SER A 7 20.30 -4.30 -42.33
C SER A 7 19.92 -3.24 -43.38
N PRO A 8 19.24 -3.61 -44.47
CA PRO A 8 18.69 -2.65 -45.43
C PRO A 8 17.45 -1.91 -44.89
N HIS A 9 16.91 -2.32 -43.74
CA HIS A 9 15.69 -1.71 -43.19
C HIS A 9 16.00 -0.36 -42.52
N PRO A 10 15.35 0.75 -42.93
CA PRO A 10 15.69 2.11 -42.48
C PRO A 10 15.43 2.37 -40.99
N ASP A 11 14.58 1.57 -40.38
CA ASP A 11 14.25 1.66 -38.95
C ASP A 11 14.94 0.55 -38.11
N ASP A 12 15.97 -0.15 -38.63
CA ASP A 12 16.75 -1.13 -37.85
C ASP A 12 17.75 -0.45 -36.90
N PHE A 13 17.32 -0.28 -35.65
CA PHE A 13 18.07 0.41 -34.58
C PHE A 13 19.52 -0.07 -34.42
N ARG A 14 19.75 -1.39 -34.55
CA ARG A 14 21.07 -1.99 -34.32
C ARG A 14 22.06 -1.58 -35.40
N SER A 15 21.60 -1.55 -36.65
CA SER A 15 22.38 -1.07 -37.79
C SER A 15 22.61 0.43 -37.75
N LEU A 16 21.59 1.22 -37.39
CA LEU A 16 21.71 2.68 -37.23
C LEU A 16 22.76 3.06 -36.18
N LEU A 17 22.75 2.39 -35.02
CA LEU A 17 23.70 2.66 -33.95
C LEU A 17 25.15 2.34 -34.37
N ALA A 18 25.37 1.24 -35.09
CA ALA A 18 26.70 0.88 -35.60
C ALA A 18 27.21 1.85 -36.68
N LEU A 19 26.34 2.36 -37.53
CA LEU A 19 26.69 3.35 -38.56
C LEU A 19 27.02 4.71 -37.95
N ILE A 20 26.24 5.15 -36.95
CA ILE A 20 26.55 6.38 -36.20
C ILE A 20 27.89 6.22 -35.49
N ALA A 21 28.14 5.10 -34.81
CA ALA A 21 29.42 4.85 -34.15
C ALA A 21 30.61 4.83 -35.13
N ALA A 22 30.42 4.34 -36.36
CA ALA A 22 31.46 4.31 -37.39
C ALA A 22 31.85 5.72 -37.90
N GLU A 23 30.90 6.67 -38.00
CA GLU A 23 31.17 8.07 -38.39
C GLU A 23 32.07 8.83 -37.39
N PHE A 24 32.15 8.35 -36.15
CA PHE A 24 33.05 8.89 -35.15
C PHE A 24 34.44 8.22 -35.13
N CYS A 25 34.74 7.26 -36.02
CA CYS A 25 36.05 6.62 -36.10
C CYS A 25 36.87 7.17 -37.29
N PRO A 26 37.86 8.05 -37.07
CA PRO A 26 38.63 8.70 -38.15
C PRO A 26 39.58 7.76 -38.91
N SER A 27 39.79 6.53 -38.42
CA SER A 27 40.85 5.62 -38.89
C SER A 27 40.38 4.49 -39.82
N SER A 28 39.10 4.41 -40.17
CA SER A 28 38.57 3.28 -40.96
C SER A 28 37.90 3.74 -42.25
N CYS A 29 38.57 3.50 -43.39
CA CYS A 29 37.93 3.49 -44.70
C CYS A 29 36.88 2.35 -44.68
N LEU A 30 35.62 2.74 -44.52
CA LEU A 30 34.49 1.86 -44.23
C LEU A 30 33.86 1.37 -45.54
N GLN A 31 33.82 0.06 -45.76
CA GLN A 31 32.96 -0.52 -46.78
C GLN A 31 31.68 -1.03 -46.09
N THR A 32 30.61 -0.24 -46.18
CA THR A 32 29.27 -0.63 -45.69
C THR A 32 28.57 -1.43 -46.78
N LEU A 33 28.13 -2.65 -46.45
CA LEU A 33 27.37 -3.52 -47.36
C LEU A 33 26.01 -3.84 -46.74
N THR A 34 24.96 -3.82 -47.56
CA THR A 34 23.60 -4.20 -47.15
C THR A 34 23.27 -5.67 -47.47
N GLU A 35 24.16 -6.33 -48.20
CA GLU A 35 24.10 -7.76 -48.55
C GLU A 35 24.31 -8.66 -47.32
N ASP A 36 23.98 -9.95 -47.43
CA ASP A 36 24.26 -10.92 -46.36
C ASP A 36 25.77 -11.17 -46.22
N PRO A 37 26.29 -11.30 -44.99
CA PRO A 37 27.67 -11.72 -44.79
C PRO A 37 27.87 -13.16 -45.32
N PRO A 38 29.05 -13.48 -45.89
CA PRO A 38 29.37 -14.83 -46.36
C PRO A 38 29.05 -15.93 -45.34
N ALA A 39 28.42 -17.02 -45.80
CA ALA A 39 27.98 -18.13 -44.93
C ALA A 39 29.13 -18.78 -44.13
N SER A 40 30.36 -18.69 -44.62
CA SER A 40 31.58 -19.17 -43.95
C SER A 40 31.92 -18.43 -42.66
N LEU A 41 31.36 -17.24 -42.42
CA LEU A 41 31.67 -16.39 -41.26
C LEU A 41 30.83 -16.70 -40.01
N ASN A 42 29.85 -17.62 -40.09
CA ASN A 42 28.96 -17.99 -38.97
C ASN A 42 28.30 -16.80 -38.23
N ALA A 43 28.05 -15.68 -38.92
CA ALA A 43 27.47 -14.49 -38.32
C ALA A 43 25.99 -14.72 -38.00
N ARG A 44 25.64 -14.80 -36.70
CA ARG A 44 24.27 -15.10 -36.24
C ARG A 44 23.31 -13.90 -36.25
N SER A 45 23.79 -12.67 -36.44
CA SER A 45 22.97 -11.45 -36.37
C SER A 45 23.64 -10.24 -37.02
N ARG A 46 22.85 -9.35 -37.65
CA ARG A 46 23.27 -8.02 -38.13
C ARG A 46 23.13 -6.95 -37.01
N PRO A 47 23.95 -5.89 -36.99
CA PRO A 47 25.08 -5.62 -37.86
C PRO A 47 26.28 -6.54 -37.58
N THR A 48 27.07 -6.84 -38.61
CA THR A 48 28.27 -7.70 -38.53
C THR A 48 29.48 -6.95 -39.06
N LEU A 49 30.54 -6.88 -38.27
CA LEU A 49 31.81 -6.25 -38.60
C LEU A 49 32.89 -7.31 -38.82
N LEU A 50 33.53 -7.26 -39.98
CA LEU A 50 34.68 -8.09 -40.34
C LEU A 50 35.98 -7.29 -40.20
N LEU A 51 36.93 -7.80 -39.41
CA LEU A 51 38.19 -7.12 -39.10
C LEU A 51 39.38 -7.63 -39.92
N GLY A 52 39.35 -7.45 -41.25
CA GLY A 52 40.52 -7.60 -42.15
C GLY A 52 41.11 -9.01 -42.32
N ALA A 53 41.45 -9.35 -43.57
CA ALA A 53 41.88 -10.68 -44.03
C ALA A 53 43.29 -11.08 -43.55
N GLY A 54 43.37 -12.01 -42.60
CA GLY A 54 44.60 -12.67 -42.15
C GLY A 54 44.27 -13.72 -41.09
N GLU A 55 44.96 -14.87 -41.10
CA GLU A 55 44.62 -16.09 -40.34
C GLU A 55 44.22 -15.83 -38.88
N GLY A 56 42.91 -15.63 -38.67
CA GLY A 56 42.30 -15.17 -37.43
C GLY A 56 41.16 -14.17 -37.63
N ASP A 57 40.31 -14.36 -38.64
CA ASP A 57 39.18 -13.46 -38.95
C ASP A 57 38.23 -13.33 -37.74
N SER A 58 38.37 -12.23 -37.00
CA SER A 58 37.53 -11.92 -35.84
C SER A 58 36.25 -11.25 -36.32
N VAL A 59 35.15 -12.00 -36.30
CA VAL A 59 33.81 -11.51 -36.64
C VAL A 59 33.15 -10.93 -35.40
N LEU A 60 32.81 -9.64 -35.43
CA LEU A 60 32.07 -8.97 -34.37
C LEU A 60 30.64 -8.73 -34.82
N SER A 61 29.65 -8.89 -33.93
CA SER A 61 28.25 -8.65 -34.26
C SER A 61 27.51 -7.90 -33.16
N GLY A 62 26.44 -7.20 -33.54
CA GLY A 62 25.60 -6.44 -32.62
C GLY A 62 26.41 -5.40 -31.83
N ALA A 63 26.21 -5.36 -30.51
CA ALA A 63 26.89 -4.42 -29.62
C ALA A 63 28.43 -4.53 -29.66
N SER A 64 28.98 -5.71 -29.95
CA SER A 64 30.44 -5.90 -30.05
C SER A 64 31.04 -5.20 -31.27
N ALA A 65 30.30 -5.10 -32.37
CA ALA A 65 30.72 -4.33 -33.55
C ALA A 65 30.73 -2.82 -33.26
N VAL A 66 29.70 -2.34 -32.55
CA VAL A 66 29.62 -0.95 -32.08
C VAL A 66 30.78 -0.65 -31.13
N ALA A 67 31.00 -1.50 -30.13
CA ALA A 67 32.07 -1.35 -29.13
C ALA A 67 33.47 -1.31 -29.75
N TRP A 68 33.70 -2.02 -30.86
CA TRP A 68 34.98 -2.03 -31.56
C TRP A 68 35.32 -0.68 -32.19
N TYR A 69 34.38 -0.07 -32.93
CA TYR A 69 34.58 1.27 -33.51
C TYR A 69 34.87 2.32 -32.45
N LEU A 70 34.23 2.17 -31.29
CA LEU A 70 34.35 3.07 -30.15
C LEU A 70 35.65 2.86 -29.35
N ALA A 71 36.16 1.63 -29.30
CA ALA A 71 37.40 1.31 -28.61
C ALA A 71 38.64 1.86 -29.34
N ASN A 72 38.60 1.94 -30.67
CA ASN A 72 39.73 2.35 -31.50
C ASN A 72 40.12 3.84 -31.35
N GLN A 73 39.25 4.67 -30.76
CA GLN A 73 39.49 6.08 -30.49
C GLN A 73 40.32 6.33 -29.21
N GLY A 74 40.68 5.30 -28.42
CA GLY A 74 41.36 5.48 -27.12
C GLY A 74 40.55 6.27 -26.06
N ASN A 75 39.43 6.85 -26.46
CA ASN A 75 38.55 7.70 -25.69
C ASN A 75 37.15 7.06 -25.67
N ARG A 76 36.92 6.16 -24.72
CA ARG A 76 35.57 5.99 -24.16
C ARG A 76 35.18 7.39 -23.67
N ALA A 77 34.31 8.10 -24.37
CA ALA A 77 34.13 9.54 -24.24
C ALA A 77 33.86 9.95 -22.77
N GLY A 78 34.90 10.45 -22.11
CA GLY A 78 34.95 10.70 -20.69
C GLY A 78 36.41 10.85 -20.27
N ILE A 79 36.73 11.96 -19.61
CA ILE A 79 38.10 12.36 -19.27
C ILE A 79 38.67 11.48 -18.14
N ASP A 80 37.79 10.79 -17.41
CA ASP A 80 38.11 9.92 -16.28
C ASP A 80 37.34 8.58 -16.32
N THR A 81 37.77 7.63 -15.50
CA THR A 81 37.22 6.27 -15.42
C THR A 81 35.74 6.24 -15.03
N LYS A 82 35.25 7.27 -14.32
CA LYS A 82 33.85 7.39 -13.88
C LYS A 82 32.95 7.76 -15.05
N GLN A 83 33.34 8.74 -15.86
CA GLN A 83 32.62 9.11 -17.08
C GLN A 83 32.62 7.97 -18.09
N GLN A 84 33.75 7.26 -18.23
CA GLN A 84 33.82 6.06 -19.05
C GLN A 84 32.84 4.98 -18.59
N SER A 85 32.75 4.74 -17.27
CA SER A 85 31.80 3.79 -16.69
C SER A 85 30.34 4.24 -16.86
N GLN A 86 30.05 5.54 -16.74
CA GLN A 86 28.72 6.10 -16.98
C GLN A 86 28.28 5.92 -18.43
N VAL A 87 29.17 6.14 -19.41
CA VAL A 87 28.87 5.88 -20.82
C VAL A 87 28.49 4.40 -21.03
N TRP A 88 29.21 3.46 -20.41
CA TRP A 88 28.87 2.03 -20.46
C TRP A 88 27.53 1.71 -19.77
N GLN A 89 27.25 2.35 -18.64
CA GLN A 89 25.98 2.17 -17.94
C GLN A 89 24.80 2.66 -18.79
N TRP A 90 24.95 3.79 -19.47
CA TRP A 90 23.91 4.34 -20.34
C TRP A 90 23.75 3.59 -21.66
N LEU A 91 24.84 3.08 -22.25
CA LEU A 91 24.76 2.17 -23.40
C LEU A 91 24.01 0.90 -23.01
N SER A 92 24.33 0.33 -21.84
CA SER A 92 23.61 -0.81 -21.27
C SER A 92 22.13 -0.49 -21.03
N PHE A 93 21.82 0.71 -20.53
CA PHE A 93 20.44 1.16 -20.34
C PHE A 93 19.70 1.35 -21.68
N ALA A 94 20.35 1.92 -22.69
CA ALA A 94 19.77 2.08 -24.02
C ALA A 94 19.40 0.73 -24.66
N ASP A 95 20.28 -0.27 -24.53
CA ASP A 95 20.09 -1.59 -25.14
C ASP A 95 19.15 -2.49 -24.33
N ASN A 96 19.26 -2.49 -23.00
CA ASN A 96 18.55 -3.45 -22.14
C ASN A 96 17.21 -2.94 -21.62
N GLU A 97 17.04 -1.63 -21.47
CA GLU A 97 15.83 -1.04 -20.87
C GLU A 97 15.02 -0.27 -21.91
N LEU A 98 15.66 0.64 -22.66
CA LEU A 98 14.95 1.50 -23.61
C LEU A 98 14.54 0.77 -24.89
N THR A 99 15.48 0.10 -25.58
CA THR A 99 15.20 -0.56 -26.87
C THR A 99 14.08 -1.60 -26.80
N PRO A 100 14.01 -2.48 -25.77
CA PRO A 100 12.94 -3.46 -25.67
C PRO A 100 11.57 -2.80 -25.46
N VAL A 101 11.50 -1.77 -24.63
CA VAL A 101 10.27 -1.01 -24.38
C VAL A 101 9.86 -0.24 -25.63
N SER A 102 10.78 0.49 -26.27
CA SER A 102 10.54 1.19 -27.54
C SER A 102 9.96 0.26 -28.61
N CYS A 103 10.56 -0.92 -28.79
CA CYS A 103 10.08 -1.95 -29.71
C CYS A 103 8.68 -2.47 -29.31
N ALA A 104 8.47 -2.77 -28.03
CA ALA A 104 7.21 -3.28 -27.50
C ALA A 104 6.04 -2.29 -27.63
N VAL A 105 6.32 -0.99 -27.81
CA VAL A 105 5.29 0.03 -28.04
C VAL A 105 5.10 0.34 -29.52
N VAL A 106 6.19 0.47 -30.28
CA VAL A 106 6.15 0.86 -31.70
C VAL A 106 5.58 -0.26 -32.56
N PHE A 107 6.03 -1.50 -32.38
CA PHE A 107 5.64 -2.62 -33.24
C PHE A 107 4.13 -2.94 -33.19
N PRO A 108 3.44 -2.87 -32.03
CA PRO A 108 1.98 -3.02 -31.99
C PRO A 108 1.22 -1.98 -32.80
N LEU A 109 1.70 -0.72 -32.79
CA LEU A 109 1.09 0.39 -33.54
C LEU A 109 1.36 0.27 -35.05
N MET A 110 2.47 -0.36 -35.43
CA MET A 110 2.77 -0.74 -36.82
C MET A 110 2.08 -2.05 -37.26
N GLY A 111 1.25 -2.68 -36.42
CA GLY A 111 0.46 -3.86 -36.76
C GLY A 111 1.03 -5.22 -36.33
N LEU A 112 2.03 -5.25 -35.44
CA LEU A 112 2.69 -6.44 -34.90
C LEU A 112 2.57 -6.47 -33.34
N GLN A 113 1.65 -7.27 -32.77
CA GLN A 113 1.27 -7.48 -31.32
C GLN A 113 2.29 -7.06 -30.21
N GLN A 114 1.97 -6.68 -28.95
CA GLN A 114 0.86 -5.98 -28.27
C GLN A 114 1.43 -5.28 -26.97
N SER A 115 1.23 -3.95 -26.88
CA SER A 115 1.25 -2.96 -25.75
C SER A 115 2.42 -2.74 -24.75
N SER A 116 2.88 -1.47 -24.60
CA SER A 116 3.41 -0.88 -23.34
C SER A 116 3.66 0.67 -23.33
N ARG A 117 2.67 1.51 -23.67
CA ARG A 117 2.83 2.99 -23.77
C ARG A 117 3.19 3.71 -22.44
N ALA A 118 2.71 3.19 -21.31
CA ALA A 118 2.94 3.81 -19.98
C ALA A 118 4.39 3.64 -19.48
N GLU A 119 5.02 2.51 -19.83
CA GLU A 119 6.39 2.20 -19.44
C GLU A 119 7.39 3.09 -20.19
N LEU A 120 7.16 3.31 -21.49
CA LEU A 120 7.95 4.22 -22.31
C LEU A 120 7.93 5.66 -21.74
N ILE A 121 6.77 6.18 -21.36
CA ILE A 121 6.66 7.53 -20.77
C ILE A 121 7.35 7.60 -19.40
N ARG A 122 7.38 6.50 -18.63
CA ARG A 122 8.09 6.41 -17.34
C ARG A 122 9.61 6.47 -17.53
N VAL A 123 10.13 5.70 -18.48
CA VAL A 123 11.58 5.60 -18.75
C VAL A 123 12.12 6.88 -19.40
N LEU A 124 11.34 7.52 -20.29
CA LEU A 124 11.73 8.76 -20.96
C LEU A 124 11.87 9.97 -20.01
N LYS A 125 11.21 9.97 -18.85
CA LYS A 125 11.22 11.10 -17.89
C LYS A 125 12.55 11.31 -17.16
N VAL A 126 13.53 10.42 -17.34
CA VAL A 126 14.79 10.38 -16.56
C VAL A 126 15.96 11.12 -17.25
N LEU A 127 15.74 11.77 -18.39
CA LEU A 127 16.81 12.32 -19.23
C LEU A 127 17.06 13.84 -18.97
N ASP A 128 18.26 14.22 -18.48
CA ASP A 128 18.75 15.61 -18.43
C ASP A 128 20.29 15.73 -18.67
N GLN A 129 20.64 16.76 -19.45
CA GLN A 129 21.87 17.30 -20.08
C GLN A 129 23.32 16.78 -19.81
N SER A 130 23.99 16.27 -20.86
CA SER A 130 25.04 16.89 -21.72
C SER A 130 25.43 15.86 -22.80
N VAL A 131 25.69 16.26 -24.06
CA VAL A 131 25.71 15.29 -25.21
C VAL A 131 26.96 14.41 -25.21
N THR A 132 26.78 13.12 -24.90
CA THR A 132 27.79 12.06 -24.91
C THR A 132 27.37 10.90 -25.83
N LEU A 133 28.25 9.92 -26.03
CA LEU A 133 27.96 8.71 -26.83
C LEU A 133 26.74 7.93 -26.32
N ALA A 134 26.56 7.93 -25.00
CA ALA A 134 25.39 7.40 -24.33
C ALA A 134 24.11 8.09 -24.80
N ASP A 135 24.13 9.41 -24.97
CA ASP A 135 22.98 10.17 -25.45
C ASP A 135 22.59 9.83 -26.89
N MET A 136 23.56 9.52 -27.75
CA MET A 136 23.27 9.10 -29.13
C MET A 136 22.66 7.70 -29.20
N ALA A 137 23.10 6.78 -28.33
CA ALA A 137 22.51 5.45 -28.23
C ALA A 137 21.08 5.49 -27.67
N VAL A 138 20.86 6.28 -26.61
CA VAL A 138 19.54 6.55 -26.05
C VAL A 138 18.64 7.23 -27.10
N ALA A 139 19.14 8.24 -27.83
CA ALA A 139 18.39 8.93 -28.88
C ALA A 139 17.99 7.99 -30.02
N THR A 140 18.89 7.09 -30.42
CA THR A 140 18.58 6.05 -31.42
C THR A 140 17.52 5.09 -30.89
N ALA A 141 17.62 4.62 -29.64
CA ALA A 141 16.66 3.71 -29.03
C ALA A 141 15.24 4.31 -28.90
N VAL A 142 15.12 5.64 -28.81
CA VAL A 142 13.83 6.35 -28.68
C VAL A 142 13.36 7.02 -29.98
N LEU A 143 14.11 6.87 -31.07
CA LEU A 143 13.81 7.47 -32.38
C LEU A 143 12.44 7.06 -32.91
N LEU A 144 12.13 5.76 -32.96
CA LEU A 144 10.84 5.29 -33.48
C LEU A 144 9.65 5.63 -32.57
N PRO A 145 9.76 5.57 -31.23
CA PRO A 145 8.73 6.13 -30.36
C PRO A 145 8.45 7.62 -30.63
N PHE A 146 9.50 8.44 -30.79
CA PHE A 146 9.34 9.85 -31.18
C PHE A 146 8.80 10.02 -32.60
N LYS A 147 8.99 9.06 -33.50
CA LYS A 147 8.49 9.13 -34.89
C LYS A 147 7.04 8.66 -35.03
N TYR A 148 6.66 7.57 -34.36
CA TYR A 148 5.42 6.83 -34.63
C TYR A 148 4.45 6.71 -33.45
N VAL A 149 4.87 7.03 -32.21
CA VAL A 149 4.07 6.75 -31.00
C VAL A 149 3.70 8.01 -30.22
N LEU A 150 4.66 8.91 -30.01
CA LEU A 150 4.44 10.12 -29.22
C LEU A 150 3.78 11.21 -30.08
N GLU A 151 2.53 11.53 -29.81
CA GLU A 151 1.82 12.63 -30.48
C GLU A 151 2.37 14.00 -30.01
N PRO A 152 2.17 15.10 -30.77
CA PRO A 152 2.64 16.42 -30.38
C PRO A 152 2.17 16.90 -28.98
N SER A 153 1.01 16.43 -28.52
CA SER A 153 0.47 16.69 -27.18
C SER A 153 1.28 15.99 -26.07
N ASP A 154 1.70 14.74 -26.27
CA ASP A 154 2.50 13.98 -25.30
C ASP A 154 3.92 14.57 -25.15
N ARG A 155 4.51 15.01 -26.27
CA ARG A 155 5.86 15.63 -26.28
C ARG A 155 5.89 16.94 -25.50
N LYS A 156 4.77 17.69 -25.46
CA LYS A 156 4.67 18.95 -24.70
C LYS A 156 4.84 18.76 -23.20
N VAL A 157 4.40 17.61 -22.66
CA VAL A 157 4.55 17.24 -21.23
C VAL A 157 5.97 16.77 -20.89
N LEU A 158 6.78 16.47 -21.92
CA LEU A 158 8.17 16.00 -21.82
C LEU A 158 9.13 17.06 -22.36
N THR A 159 9.06 18.30 -21.85
CA THR A 159 9.74 19.46 -22.42
C THR A 159 11.26 19.31 -22.47
N ASN A 160 11.89 18.83 -21.39
CA ASN A 160 13.34 18.64 -21.31
C ASN A 160 13.82 17.50 -22.21
N VAL A 161 13.09 16.39 -22.21
CA VAL A 161 13.39 15.20 -23.03
C VAL A 161 13.25 15.52 -24.52
N THR A 162 12.20 16.26 -24.89
CA THR A 162 11.98 16.69 -26.28
C THR A 162 13.09 17.62 -26.74
N ARG A 163 13.50 18.58 -25.88
CA ARG A 163 14.63 19.47 -26.17
C ARG A 163 15.93 18.68 -26.34
N TRP A 164 16.27 17.81 -25.39
CA TRP A 164 17.45 16.93 -25.43
C TRP A 164 17.47 16.04 -26.69
N PHE A 165 16.35 15.41 -27.02
CA PHE A 165 16.22 14.55 -28.20
C PHE A 165 16.45 15.36 -29.48
N THR A 166 15.83 16.53 -29.61
CA THR A 166 16.04 17.42 -30.76
C THR A 166 17.49 17.92 -30.85
N THR A 167 18.14 18.20 -29.72
CA THR A 167 19.56 18.56 -29.67
C THR A 167 20.47 17.42 -30.14
N CYS A 168 20.16 16.17 -29.81
CA CYS A 168 20.93 15.00 -30.23
C CYS A 168 20.71 14.68 -31.72
N THR A 169 19.46 14.72 -32.20
CA THR A 169 19.13 14.40 -33.60
C THR A 169 19.60 15.44 -34.60
N ASN A 170 19.86 16.68 -34.15
CA ASN A 170 20.37 17.77 -35.00
C ASN A 170 21.91 17.82 -35.07
N GLN A 171 22.63 16.90 -34.43
CA GLN A 171 24.09 16.83 -34.55
C GLN A 171 24.50 16.43 -35.98
N PRO A 172 25.55 17.02 -36.58
CA PRO A 172 25.95 16.76 -37.96
C PRO A 172 26.19 15.28 -38.30
N GLN A 173 26.78 14.53 -37.37
CA GLN A 173 27.08 13.10 -37.54
C GLN A 173 25.81 12.25 -37.48
N PHE A 174 24.85 12.62 -36.63
CA PHE A 174 23.53 11.96 -36.54
C PHE A 174 22.71 12.23 -37.81
N LEU A 175 22.70 13.49 -38.27
CA LEU A 175 22.03 13.88 -39.51
C LEU A 175 22.62 13.18 -40.74
N LYS A 176 23.95 13.00 -40.80
CA LYS A 176 24.61 12.30 -41.92
C LYS A 176 24.12 10.87 -42.06
N VAL A 177 23.95 10.12 -40.95
CA VAL A 177 23.44 8.74 -40.98
C VAL A 177 21.94 8.67 -41.27
N ILE A 178 21.11 9.57 -40.70
CA ILE A 178 19.68 9.62 -41.01
C ILE A 178 19.44 9.99 -42.49
N LEU A 179 20.18 10.98 -43.02
CA LEU A 179 20.01 11.47 -44.39
C LEU A 179 20.42 10.43 -45.43
N ILE A 180 21.42 9.58 -45.14
CA ILE A 180 21.81 8.44 -45.99
C ILE A 180 20.67 7.41 -46.14
N PHE A 181 19.89 7.16 -45.07
CA PHE A 181 18.75 6.22 -45.11
C PHE A 181 17.44 6.82 -45.65
N PHE A 182 17.35 8.15 -45.78
CA PHE A 182 16.25 8.82 -46.48
C PHE A 182 16.46 8.94 -48.00
N MET A 183 17.64 8.54 -48.53
CA MET A 183 17.95 8.57 -49.97
C MET A 183 17.63 7.27 -50.73
N PHE A 184 17.03 6.26 -50.08
CA PHE A 184 16.45 5.11 -50.80
C PHE A 184 14.92 5.16 -50.74
N PRO A 185 14.23 5.59 -51.81
CA PRO A 185 12.78 5.63 -51.83
C PRO A 185 12.22 4.20 -51.93
N PRO A 186 11.10 3.85 -51.26
CA PRO A 186 10.34 2.68 -51.65
C PRO A 186 9.56 3.04 -52.93
N SER A 187 10.18 2.84 -54.09
CA SER A 187 9.44 2.72 -55.35
C SER A 187 8.74 1.35 -55.35
N GLY A 188 7.56 1.29 -54.73
CA GLY A 188 6.59 0.23 -55.00
C GLY A 188 5.78 0.59 -56.25
N PRO A 189 5.43 -0.38 -57.13
CA PRO A 189 4.72 -0.10 -58.36
C PRO A 189 3.31 0.45 -58.05
N PRO A 190 2.72 1.24 -58.98
CA PRO A 190 1.40 1.82 -58.78
C PRO A 190 0.37 0.72 -58.48
N LYS A 191 -0.37 0.90 -57.38
CA LYS A 191 -1.39 -0.04 -56.90
C LYS A 191 -2.43 -0.29 -58.00
N THR A 192 -2.64 -1.56 -58.32
CA THR A 192 -3.64 -1.97 -59.32
C THR A 192 -5.06 -1.72 -58.82
N GLU A 193 -5.98 -1.48 -59.75
CA GLU A 193 -7.39 -1.14 -59.51
C GLU A 193 -8.11 -2.17 -58.61
N ALA A 194 -7.64 -3.43 -58.60
CA ALA A 194 -8.14 -4.50 -57.75
C ALA A 194 -7.81 -4.29 -56.25
N GLN A 195 -6.65 -3.70 -55.92
CA GLN A 195 -6.27 -3.38 -54.54
C GLN A 195 -7.05 -2.18 -54.00
N LEU A 196 -7.29 -1.16 -54.83
CA LEU A 196 -8.16 -0.03 -54.49
C LEU A 196 -9.62 -0.47 -54.26
N LYS A 197 -10.14 -1.40 -55.10
CA LYS A 197 -11.47 -2.02 -54.87
C LYS A 197 -11.53 -2.86 -53.59
N LYS A 198 -10.43 -3.50 -53.19
CA LYS A 198 -10.35 -4.32 -51.96
C LYS A 198 -10.29 -3.45 -50.69
N GLU A 199 -9.60 -2.30 -50.75
CA GLU A 199 -9.58 -1.30 -49.69
C GLU A 199 -10.91 -0.54 -49.59
N ALA A 200 -11.54 -0.21 -50.72
CA ALA A 200 -12.89 0.36 -50.74
C ALA A 200 -13.92 -0.61 -50.12
N LYS A 201 -13.88 -1.91 -50.48
CA LYS A 201 -14.71 -2.95 -49.83
C LYS A 201 -14.41 -3.12 -48.34
N LYS A 202 -13.15 -2.94 -47.91
CA LYS A 202 -12.78 -2.97 -46.48
C LYS A 202 -13.31 -1.74 -45.75
N ARG A 203 -13.22 -0.54 -46.32
CA ARG A 203 -13.80 0.69 -45.77
C ARG A 203 -15.31 0.60 -45.69
N GLU A 204 -15.97 0.13 -46.75
CA GLU A 204 -17.42 -0.06 -46.78
C GLU A 204 -17.88 -1.13 -45.77
N LYS A 205 -17.11 -2.21 -45.59
CA LYS A 205 -17.35 -3.19 -44.50
C LYS A 205 -17.15 -2.58 -43.12
N LEU A 206 -16.15 -1.71 -42.95
CA LEU A 206 -15.86 -1.06 -41.68
C LEU A 206 -16.94 -0.03 -41.34
N GLU A 207 -17.42 0.73 -42.32
CA GLU A 207 -18.54 1.66 -42.18
C GLU A 207 -19.86 0.94 -41.93
N LYS A 208 -20.14 -0.17 -42.64
CA LYS A 208 -21.31 -1.03 -42.34
C LYS A 208 -21.21 -1.68 -40.97
N PHE A 209 -20.00 -2.03 -40.51
CA PHE A 209 -19.78 -2.56 -39.17
C PHE A 209 -19.97 -1.48 -38.09
N GLN A 210 -19.54 -0.25 -38.37
CA GLN A 210 -19.74 0.90 -37.48
C GLN A 210 -21.23 1.29 -37.41
N GLN A 211 -21.93 1.34 -38.54
CA GLN A 211 -23.38 1.56 -38.61
C GLN A 211 -24.17 0.45 -37.91
N LYS A 212 -23.75 -0.82 -38.01
CA LYS A 212 -24.36 -1.92 -37.23
C LYS A 212 -24.16 -1.73 -35.73
N LYS A 213 -22.98 -1.28 -35.31
CA LYS A 213 -22.69 -0.95 -33.90
C LYS A 213 -23.52 0.24 -33.39
N ASP A 214 -23.75 1.24 -34.23
CA ASP A 214 -24.54 2.42 -33.88
C ASP A 214 -26.05 2.12 -33.90
N MET A 215 -26.51 1.21 -34.77
CA MET A 215 -27.88 0.66 -34.72
C MET A 215 -28.09 -0.27 -33.52
N GLU A 216 -27.12 -1.11 -33.15
CA GLU A 216 -27.18 -1.93 -31.92
C GLU A 216 -27.13 -1.09 -30.64
N LYS A 217 -26.50 0.10 -30.67
CA LYS A 217 -26.58 1.09 -29.58
C LYS A 217 -27.95 1.77 -29.49
N LYS A 218 -28.62 2.03 -30.62
CA LYS A 218 -29.99 2.58 -30.65
C LYS A 218 -31.09 1.54 -30.38
N ALA A 219 -30.78 0.24 -30.45
CA ALA A 219 -31.72 -0.86 -30.22
C ALA A 219 -31.66 -1.49 -28.81
N LYS A 220 -30.74 -1.05 -27.94
CA LYS A 220 -30.83 -1.39 -26.52
C LYS A 220 -31.85 -0.46 -25.86
N PRO A 221 -32.88 -0.99 -25.17
CA PRO A 221 -33.73 -0.13 -24.36
C PRO A 221 -32.83 0.63 -23.38
N GLU A 222 -33.02 1.94 -23.26
CA GLU A 222 -32.42 2.73 -22.19
C GLU A 222 -32.60 1.95 -20.89
N LYS A 223 -31.49 1.56 -20.27
CA LYS A 223 -31.53 1.12 -18.88
C LYS A 223 -32.06 2.33 -18.13
N LYS A 224 -33.33 2.28 -17.69
CA LYS A 224 -33.85 3.18 -16.66
C LYS A 224 -32.75 3.34 -15.62
N GLU A 225 -32.26 4.55 -15.41
CA GLU A 225 -31.53 4.87 -14.19
C GLU A 225 -32.48 4.54 -13.03
N LEU A 226 -32.30 3.37 -12.45
CA LEU A 226 -32.94 3.00 -11.20
C LEU A 226 -32.40 4.00 -10.18
N GLY A 227 -33.22 4.98 -9.82
CA GLY A 227 -32.89 5.94 -8.78
C GLY A 227 -32.37 5.24 -7.52
N VAL A 228 -31.45 5.87 -6.80
CA VAL A 228 -30.91 5.33 -5.55
C VAL A 228 -32.07 5.09 -4.58
N ILE A 229 -32.29 3.82 -4.21
CA ILE A 229 -33.38 3.44 -3.29
C ILE A 229 -33.02 4.00 -1.91
N THR A 230 -33.88 4.88 -1.39
CA THR A 230 -33.71 5.51 -0.07
C THR A 230 -34.82 5.07 0.88
N TYR A 231 -34.55 5.14 2.19
CA TYR A 231 -35.55 4.89 3.21
C TYR A 231 -36.39 6.15 3.43
N SER A 232 -37.64 6.12 3.00
CA SER A 232 -38.57 7.28 3.02
C SER A 232 -39.56 7.27 4.19
N VAL A 233 -39.56 6.23 5.02
CA VAL A 233 -40.46 6.16 6.18
C VAL A 233 -39.92 7.10 7.27
N PRO A 234 -40.75 8.04 7.79
CA PRO A 234 -40.32 8.97 8.82
C PRO A 234 -40.09 8.22 10.14
N THR A 235 -38.84 7.88 10.43
CA THR A 235 -38.42 7.29 11.71
C THR A 235 -37.70 8.37 12.52
N ALA A 236 -38.23 8.69 13.70
CA ALA A 236 -37.61 9.68 14.58
C ALA A 236 -36.20 9.21 15.00
N PRO A 237 -35.23 10.12 15.20
CA PRO A 237 -33.89 9.76 15.66
C PRO A 237 -33.93 8.93 16.94
N GLY A 238 -33.27 7.77 16.91
CA GLY A 238 -33.24 6.85 18.05
C GLY A 238 -34.40 5.86 18.13
N GLU A 239 -35.45 6.02 17.33
CA GLU A 239 -36.51 5.01 17.23
C GLU A 239 -36.10 3.86 16.33
N LYS A 240 -36.64 2.67 16.61
CA LYS A 240 -36.34 1.48 15.83
C LYS A 240 -36.90 1.65 14.41
N LYS A 241 -36.07 1.34 13.41
CA LYS A 241 -36.47 1.35 12.00
C LYS A 241 -37.66 0.43 11.76
N ASP A 242 -38.59 0.86 10.91
CA ASP A 242 -39.68 0.01 10.45
C ASP A 242 -39.17 -1.03 9.46
N VAL A 243 -39.33 -2.29 9.85
CA VAL A 243 -38.93 -3.48 9.08
C VAL A 243 -40.12 -4.34 8.66
N ILE A 244 -41.36 -3.91 8.93
CA ILE A 244 -42.59 -4.60 8.55
C ILE A 244 -42.82 -4.44 7.04
N SER A 245 -42.40 -3.31 6.47
CA SER A 245 -42.49 -3.06 5.03
C SER A 245 -41.72 -4.11 4.19
N PRO A 246 -42.25 -4.52 3.02
CA PRO A 246 -41.57 -5.46 2.14
C PRO A 246 -40.17 -4.98 1.74
N LEU A 247 -39.22 -5.92 1.64
CA LEU A 247 -37.88 -5.63 1.18
C LEU A 247 -37.90 -5.07 -0.25
N PRO A 248 -37.25 -3.91 -0.52
CA PRO A 248 -36.97 -3.44 -1.86
C PRO A 248 -36.42 -4.51 -2.82
N ASP A 249 -36.60 -4.29 -4.13
CA ASP A 249 -36.18 -5.26 -5.15
C ASP A 249 -34.68 -5.44 -5.26
N SER A 250 -33.90 -4.45 -4.83
CA SER A 250 -32.45 -4.54 -4.76
C SER A 250 -31.91 -3.92 -3.48
N TYR A 251 -30.75 -4.40 -3.06
CA TYR A 251 -30.01 -3.84 -1.95
C TYR A 251 -29.53 -2.42 -2.27
N SER A 252 -29.77 -1.50 -1.33
CA SER A 252 -29.23 -0.15 -1.34
C SER A 252 -28.60 0.19 0.02
N PRO A 253 -27.30 0.57 0.06
CA PRO A 253 -26.66 0.98 1.30
C PRO A 253 -27.39 2.11 2.02
N GLN A 254 -27.88 3.12 1.28
CA GLN A 254 -28.59 4.26 1.87
C GLN A 254 -29.90 3.84 2.54
N TYR A 255 -30.63 2.89 1.93
CA TYR A 255 -31.82 2.33 2.55
C TYR A 255 -31.44 1.54 3.81
N VAL A 256 -30.42 0.69 3.72
CA VAL A 256 -30.05 -0.24 4.80
C VAL A 256 -29.48 0.49 6.00
N GLU A 257 -28.52 1.39 5.81
CA GLU A 257 -27.79 2.08 6.90
C GLU A 257 -28.64 3.13 7.63
N ALA A 258 -29.79 3.52 7.07
CA ALA A 258 -30.67 4.52 7.66
C ALA A 258 -31.25 4.08 9.01
N ALA A 259 -31.40 5.03 9.94
CA ALA A 259 -32.02 4.92 11.27
C ALA A 259 -31.30 4.01 12.30
N TRP A 260 -30.62 2.93 11.89
CA TRP A 260 -30.05 1.95 12.83
C TRP A 260 -29.11 2.52 13.87
N TYR A 261 -28.16 3.36 13.45
CA TYR A 261 -27.12 3.83 14.35
C TYR A 261 -27.69 4.62 15.53
N SER A 262 -28.61 5.55 15.24
CA SER A 262 -29.26 6.35 16.27
C SER A 262 -30.03 5.50 17.26
N TRP A 263 -30.66 4.41 16.80
CA TRP A 263 -31.36 3.48 17.66
C TRP A 263 -30.39 2.69 18.54
N TRP A 264 -29.31 2.13 17.99
CA TRP A 264 -28.30 1.40 18.77
C TRP A 264 -27.70 2.26 19.89
N GLU A 265 -27.41 3.53 19.60
CA GLU A 265 -26.90 4.49 20.58
C GLU A 265 -27.93 4.77 21.68
N LYS A 266 -29.19 5.08 21.32
CA LYS A 266 -30.26 5.36 22.29
C LYS A 266 -30.55 4.17 23.21
N GLN A 267 -30.48 2.94 22.70
CA GLN A 267 -30.71 1.73 23.49
C GLN A 267 -29.52 1.37 24.41
N GLY A 268 -28.37 2.04 24.25
CA GLY A 268 -27.18 1.78 25.06
C GLY A 268 -26.51 0.45 24.75
N PHE A 269 -26.70 -0.15 23.57
CA PHE A 269 -26.14 -1.47 23.22
C PHE A 269 -24.61 -1.53 23.22
N PHE A 270 -23.95 -0.38 23.14
CA PHE A 270 -22.49 -0.28 23.11
C PHE A 270 -21.86 -0.21 24.51
N LYS A 271 -22.69 0.05 25.52
CA LYS A 271 -22.28 0.25 26.91
C LYS A 271 -21.93 -1.07 27.60
N PRO A 272 -20.86 -1.15 28.40
CA PRO A 272 -20.55 -2.35 29.18
C PRO A 272 -21.61 -2.68 30.25
N GLU A 273 -22.42 -1.69 30.63
CA GLU A 273 -23.57 -1.82 31.53
C GLU A 273 -24.75 -2.58 30.88
N TYR A 274 -24.78 -2.69 29.54
CA TYR A 274 -25.92 -3.28 28.83
C TYR A 274 -26.14 -4.74 29.21
N GLY A 275 -27.35 -5.07 29.67
CA GLY A 275 -27.72 -6.41 30.12
C GLY A 275 -27.12 -6.81 31.48
N ARG A 276 -26.52 -5.88 32.22
CA ARG A 276 -25.92 -6.10 33.55
C ARG A 276 -26.59 -5.25 34.62
N LYS A 277 -26.54 -5.73 35.88
CA LYS A 277 -27.01 -4.97 37.05
C LYS A 277 -25.95 -3.98 37.54
N SER A 278 -24.70 -4.43 37.60
CA SER A 278 -23.53 -3.62 37.94
C SER A 278 -22.33 -4.06 37.11
N ILE A 279 -21.48 -3.10 36.73
CA ILE A 279 -20.20 -3.35 36.06
C ILE A 279 -19.13 -3.87 37.03
N SER A 280 -19.28 -3.59 38.33
CA SER A 280 -18.36 -4.03 39.39
C SER A 280 -18.52 -5.53 39.71
N ASP A 281 -19.65 -6.12 39.36
CA ASP A 281 -19.87 -7.56 39.53
C ASP A 281 -18.93 -8.33 38.60
N GLN A 282 -18.34 -9.43 39.08
CA GLN A 282 -17.54 -10.29 38.21
C GLN A 282 -18.42 -10.96 37.15
N ASN A 283 -18.00 -10.88 35.88
CA ASN A 283 -18.62 -11.63 34.80
C ASN A 283 -17.81 -12.92 34.58
N PRO A 284 -18.40 -14.13 34.74
CA PRO A 284 -17.70 -15.40 34.52
C PRO A 284 -17.25 -15.59 33.06
N ARG A 285 -17.82 -14.84 32.10
CA ARG A 285 -17.38 -14.84 30.70
C ARG A 285 -16.11 -14.01 30.49
N GLY A 286 -15.74 -13.14 31.42
CA GLY A 286 -14.57 -12.27 31.33
C GLY A 286 -14.88 -10.82 30.95
N VAL A 287 -13.80 -10.07 30.72
CA VAL A 287 -13.82 -8.64 30.37
C VAL A 287 -12.95 -8.44 29.12
N PHE A 288 -13.52 -7.75 28.13
CA PHE A 288 -12.78 -7.27 26.97
C PHE A 288 -12.74 -5.75 27.01
N MET A 289 -11.54 -5.20 27.19
CA MET A 289 -11.31 -3.76 27.15
C MET A 289 -10.29 -3.43 26.07
N MET A 290 -10.65 -2.42 25.26
CA MET A 290 -9.76 -1.79 24.30
C MET A 290 -10.02 -0.28 24.28
N CYS A 291 -8.98 0.54 24.14
CA CYS A 291 -9.11 1.95 23.83
C CYS A 291 -8.86 2.17 22.33
N ILE A 292 -9.62 3.09 21.72
CA ILE A 292 -9.30 3.51 20.36
C ILE A 292 -7.96 4.26 20.35
N PRO A 293 -7.08 4.06 19.36
CA PRO A 293 -6.02 4.99 19.02
C PRO A 293 -6.64 6.37 18.79
N PRO A 294 -6.48 7.33 19.73
CA PRO A 294 -7.27 8.54 19.73
C PRO A 294 -6.93 9.35 18.46
N PRO A 295 -7.87 9.56 17.53
CA PRO A 295 -7.53 10.23 16.28
C PRO A 295 -7.16 11.69 16.53
N ASN A 296 -6.11 12.16 15.86
CA ASN A 296 -5.64 13.55 15.96
C ASN A 296 -6.69 14.51 15.42
N VAL A 297 -6.98 15.60 16.16
CA VAL A 297 -7.95 16.64 15.77
C VAL A 297 -7.40 17.59 14.70
N THR A 298 -6.99 17.03 13.57
CA THR A 298 -6.27 17.71 12.47
C THR A 298 -7.06 17.70 11.15
N GLY A 299 -8.33 17.26 11.16
CA GLY A 299 -9.18 17.17 9.97
C GLY A 299 -10.04 15.90 9.97
N SER A 300 -10.34 15.36 8.80
CA SER A 300 -11.18 14.15 8.65
C SER A 300 -10.41 12.84 8.70
N LEU A 301 -11.13 11.75 8.98
CA LEU A 301 -10.61 10.38 8.90
C LEU A 301 -10.32 9.96 7.45
N HIS A 302 -9.42 9.00 7.30
CA HIS A 302 -9.04 8.37 6.03
C HIS A 302 -9.16 6.84 6.12
N LEU A 303 -8.96 6.13 5.00
CA LEU A 303 -9.14 4.67 4.92
C LEU A 303 -8.32 3.86 5.94
N GLY A 304 -7.12 4.33 6.30
CA GLY A 304 -6.38 3.74 7.44
C GLY A 304 -7.19 3.70 8.75
N HIS A 305 -7.88 4.78 9.11
CA HIS A 305 -8.76 4.81 10.28
C HIS A 305 -9.99 3.90 10.09
N ALA A 306 -10.50 3.77 8.85
CA ALA A 306 -11.59 2.86 8.55
C ALA A 306 -11.17 1.39 8.73
N LEU A 307 -9.91 1.04 8.43
CA LEU A 307 -9.35 -0.29 8.67
C LEU A 307 -9.27 -0.58 10.17
N THR A 308 -8.60 0.29 10.93
CA THR A 308 -8.51 0.22 12.40
C THR A 308 -9.91 0.05 12.99
N ASN A 309 -10.86 0.88 12.56
CA ASN A 309 -12.25 0.79 13.01
C ASN A 309 -12.92 -0.55 12.65
N ALA A 310 -12.74 -1.05 11.42
CA ALA A 310 -13.34 -2.31 10.99
C ALA A 310 -12.82 -3.49 11.82
N ILE A 311 -11.51 -3.53 12.10
CA ILE A 311 -10.88 -4.56 12.93
C ILE A 311 -11.37 -4.45 14.38
N GLN A 312 -11.22 -3.27 14.99
CA GLN A 312 -11.55 -3.04 16.39
C GLN A 312 -13.02 -3.29 16.69
N ASP A 313 -13.92 -2.78 15.84
CA ASP A 313 -15.34 -2.97 16.02
C ASP A 313 -15.75 -4.44 15.81
N SER A 314 -15.12 -5.15 14.87
CA SER A 314 -15.39 -6.57 14.67
C SER A 314 -15.00 -7.40 15.90
N LEU A 315 -13.84 -7.14 16.49
CA LEU A 315 -13.42 -7.79 17.74
C LEU A 315 -14.36 -7.43 18.89
N THR A 316 -14.66 -6.15 19.06
CA THR A 316 -15.54 -5.64 20.11
C THR A 316 -16.93 -6.29 20.02
N ARG A 317 -17.53 -6.34 18.83
CA ARG A 317 -18.82 -6.99 18.60
C ARG A 317 -18.76 -8.49 18.86
N TRP A 318 -17.70 -9.17 18.42
CA TRP A 318 -17.52 -10.61 18.66
C TRP A 318 -17.42 -10.92 20.16
N HIS A 319 -16.57 -10.21 20.91
CA HIS A 319 -16.48 -10.36 22.37
C HIS A 319 -17.81 -10.05 23.09
N ARG A 320 -18.53 -9.01 22.65
CA ARG A 320 -19.86 -8.68 23.18
C ARG A 320 -20.86 -9.81 22.92
N MET A 321 -20.80 -10.43 21.74
CA MET A 321 -21.64 -11.58 21.37
C MET A 321 -21.28 -12.87 22.11
N LEU A 322 -20.06 -13.01 22.64
CA LEU A 322 -19.66 -14.09 23.55
C LEU A 322 -20.21 -13.89 24.98
N GLY A 323 -20.79 -12.72 25.28
CA GLY A 323 -21.35 -12.36 26.58
C GLY A 323 -20.31 -11.82 27.57
N GLU A 324 -19.14 -11.42 27.09
CA GLU A 324 -18.13 -10.75 27.91
C GLU A 324 -18.55 -9.33 28.27
N THR A 325 -17.95 -8.79 29.32
CA THR A 325 -18.10 -7.35 29.63
C THR A 325 -17.20 -6.57 28.69
N THR A 326 -17.79 -5.97 27.66
CA THR A 326 -17.02 -5.37 26.57
C THR A 326 -17.06 -3.84 26.66
N LEU A 327 -15.90 -3.21 26.78
CA LEU A 327 -15.72 -1.76 26.65
C LEU A 327 -14.75 -1.44 25.50
N TRP A 328 -15.24 -0.68 24.53
CA TRP A 328 -14.40 -0.01 23.54
C TRP A 328 -14.49 1.50 23.74
N ASN A 329 -13.45 2.08 24.34
CA ASN A 329 -13.49 3.47 24.81
C ASN A 329 -13.11 4.44 23.69
N PRO A 330 -13.96 5.44 23.36
CA PRO A 330 -13.63 6.48 22.38
C PRO A 330 -12.73 7.57 22.95
N GLY A 331 -12.02 8.26 22.07
CA GLY A 331 -11.36 9.51 22.41
C GLY A 331 -10.67 10.17 21.23
N CYS A 332 -10.17 11.39 21.45
CA CYS A 332 -9.44 12.19 20.48
C CYS A 332 -8.17 12.78 21.09
N ASP A 333 -7.15 12.96 20.26
CA ASP A 333 -5.87 13.53 20.66
C ASP A 333 -5.73 14.98 20.20
N HIS A 334 -5.37 15.88 21.12
CA HIS A 334 -5.03 17.27 20.84
C HIS A 334 -3.91 17.43 19.81
N ALA A 335 -3.03 16.43 19.68
CA ALA A 335 -1.98 16.33 18.67
C ALA A 335 -0.99 17.50 18.61
N GLY A 336 -0.89 18.31 19.67
CA GLY A 336 0.10 19.37 19.88
C GLY A 336 0.51 20.11 18.60
N ILE A 337 1.74 19.84 18.14
CA ILE A 337 2.36 20.44 16.96
C ILE A 337 1.53 20.29 15.68
N ALA A 338 0.85 19.15 15.51
CA ALA A 338 0.11 18.86 14.29
C ALA A 338 -1.15 19.72 14.19
N THR A 339 -1.88 19.89 15.29
CA THR A 339 -3.05 20.77 15.34
C THR A 339 -2.63 22.22 15.18
N GLN A 340 -1.56 22.63 15.88
CA GLN A 340 -1.06 24.00 15.81
C GLN A 340 -0.70 24.41 14.37
N VAL A 341 0.10 23.59 13.67
CA VAL A 341 0.50 23.85 12.28
C VAL A 341 -0.70 23.92 11.35
N VAL A 342 -1.73 23.10 11.57
CA VAL A 342 -2.95 23.10 10.74
C VAL A 342 -3.76 24.39 10.94
N VAL A 343 -3.88 24.86 12.19
CA VAL A 343 -4.57 26.12 12.52
C VAL A 343 -3.79 27.33 12.02
N GLU A 344 -2.47 27.35 12.19
CA GLU A 344 -1.60 28.42 11.65
C GLU A 344 -1.71 28.53 10.12
N LYS A 345 -1.67 27.41 9.40
CA LYS A 345 -1.86 27.39 7.94
C LYS A 345 -3.24 27.91 7.52
N LYS A 346 -4.29 27.53 8.27
CA LYS A 346 -5.65 28.02 8.03
C LYS A 346 -5.71 29.54 8.21
N LEU A 347 -5.21 30.06 9.33
CA LEU A 347 -5.18 31.49 9.63
C LEU A 347 -4.41 32.29 8.59
N LYS A 348 -3.24 31.78 8.16
CA LYS A 348 -2.45 32.44 7.13
C LYS A 348 -3.17 32.48 5.79
N ARG A 349 -3.86 31.40 5.40
CA ARG A 349 -4.62 31.31 4.15
C ARG A 349 -5.86 32.20 4.14
N GLU A 350 -6.63 32.20 5.23
CA GLU A 350 -7.94 32.87 5.29
C GLU A 350 -7.83 34.35 5.69
N ARG A 351 -6.90 34.70 6.59
CA ARG A 351 -6.80 36.04 7.17
C ARG A 351 -5.43 36.70 6.93
N GLY A 352 -4.45 35.99 6.38
CA GLY A 352 -3.09 36.52 6.21
C GLY A 352 -2.27 36.65 7.50
N LEU A 353 -2.84 36.27 8.64
CA LEU A 353 -2.24 36.42 9.97
C LEU A 353 -1.40 35.20 10.38
N SER A 354 -0.37 35.43 11.19
CA SER A 354 0.40 34.42 11.92
C SER A 354 -0.08 34.29 13.36
N ARG A 355 0.36 33.24 14.07
CA ARG A 355 0.10 33.11 15.53
C ARG A 355 0.64 34.32 16.32
N HIS A 356 1.77 34.88 15.90
CA HIS A 356 2.42 35.99 16.58
C HIS A 356 1.64 37.30 16.42
N ASP A 357 0.95 37.48 15.29
CA ASP A 357 0.08 38.65 15.07
C ASP A 357 -1.18 38.62 15.96
N LEU A 358 -1.65 37.43 16.35
CA LEU A 358 -2.83 37.24 17.20
C LEU A 358 -2.52 37.30 18.71
N GLY A 359 -1.30 36.92 19.10
CA GLY A 359 -0.95 36.63 20.49
C GLY A 359 -1.43 35.25 20.97
N ARG A 360 -0.83 34.76 22.07
CA ARG A 360 -1.01 33.38 22.56
C ARG A 360 -2.46 33.04 22.91
N GLU A 361 -3.14 33.90 23.67
CA GLU A 361 -4.50 33.66 24.14
C GLU A 361 -5.51 33.53 23.00
N ASN A 362 -5.52 34.51 22.08
CA ASN A 362 -6.42 34.51 20.93
C ASN A 362 -6.13 33.33 19.99
N PHE A 363 -4.85 32.97 19.82
CA PHE A 363 -4.49 31.81 19.03
C PHE A 363 -5.02 30.51 19.66
N ILE A 364 -4.88 30.32 20.97
CA ILE A 364 -5.41 29.14 21.69
C ILE A 364 -6.94 29.04 21.54
N GLN A 365 -7.66 30.17 21.56
CA GLN A 365 -9.11 30.19 21.33
C GLN A 365 -9.48 29.70 19.91
N GLU A 366 -8.73 30.11 18.87
CA GLU A 366 -8.92 29.60 17.51
C GLU A 366 -8.60 28.09 17.40
N VAL A 367 -7.62 27.59 18.16
CA VAL A 367 -7.34 26.14 18.23
C VAL A 367 -8.48 25.37 18.89
N TRP A 368 -9.06 25.87 19.99
CA TRP A 368 -10.24 25.26 20.61
C TRP A 368 -11.46 25.26 19.69
N LYS A 369 -11.69 26.36 18.96
CA LYS A 369 -12.75 26.43 17.94
C LYS A 369 -12.57 25.36 16.87
N TRP A 370 -11.34 25.22 16.36
CA TRP A 370 -10.99 24.15 15.42
C TRP A 370 -11.22 22.76 16.02
N LYS A 371 -10.84 22.54 17.29
CA LYS A 371 -11.04 21.26 17.98
C LYS A 371 -12.52 20.88 18.02
N ASN A 372 -13.39 21.81 18.38
CA ASN A 372 -14.82 21.55 18.50
C ASN A 372 -15.42 21.22 17.12
N GLU A 373 -15.12 22.03 16.09
CA GLU A 373 -15.61 21.79 14.72
C GLU A 373 -15.14 20.45 14.13
N LYS A 374 -13.86 20.08 14.33
CA LYS A 374 -13.29 18.87 13.71
C LYS A 374 -13.46 17.61 14.56
N GLY A 375 -13.50 17.73 15.89
CA GLY A 375 -13.74 16.62 16.81
C GLY A 375 -15.11 15.97 16.56
N ASP A 376 -16.16 16.79 16.46
CA ASP A 376 -17.52 16.32 16.17
C ASP A 376 -17.60 15.59 14.83
N ARG A 377 -16.86 16.08 13.83
CA ARG A 377 -16.77 15.44 12.52
C ARG A 377 -16.11 14.07 12.60
N ILE A 378 -15.05 13.90 13.39
CA ILE A 378 -14.37 12.61 13.59
C ILE A 378 -15.34 11.60 14.19
N TYR A 379 -16.04 11.97 15.26
CA TYR A 379 -17.04 11.11 15.89
C TYR A 379 -18.16 10.77 14.92
N HIS A 380 -18.68 11.76 14.18
CA HIS A 380 -19.68 11.50 13.15
C HIS A 380 -19.22 10.48 12.09
N GLN A 381 -17.96 10.58 11.63
CA GLN A 381 -17.39 9.64 10.66
C GLN A 381 -17.29 8.22 11.23
N LEU A 382 -16.87 8.07 12.50
CA LEU A 382 -16.86 6.77 13.18
C LEU A 382 -18.28 6.20 13.32
N LYS A 383 -19.25 7.03 13.75
CA LYS A 383 -20.67 6.63 13.81
C LYS A 383 -21.18 6.14 12.44
N LYS A 384 -20.83 6.85 11.35
CA LYS A 384 -21.16 6.44 9.98
C LYS A 384 -20.51 5.11 9.57
N LEU A 385 -19.32 4.79 10.10
CA LEU A 385 -18.67 3.49 9.90
C LEU A 385 -19.29 2.34 10.75
N GLY A 386 -20.31 2.64 11.56
CA GLY A 386 -20.98 1.65 12.40
C GLY A 386 -20.22 1.25 13.66
N SER A 387 -19.29 2.09 14.15
CA SER A 387 -18.50 1.81 15.36
C SER A 387 -19.39 1.64 16.59
N SER A 388 -19.19 0.56 17.36
CA SER A 388 -19.89 0.26 18.62
C SER A 388 -19.14 0.80 19.85
N LEU A 389 -18.71 2.06 19.77
CA LEU A 389 -18.02 2.80 20.82
C LEU A 389 -19.01 3.29 21.90
N ASP A 390 -18.54 3.36 23.15
CA ASP A 390 -19.31 3.97 24.25
C ASP A 390 -19.10 5.50 24.27
N TRP A 391 -19.94 6.23 23.55
CA TRP A 391 -19.81 7.68 23.38
C TRP A 391 -19.93 8.48 24.67
N ASP A 392 -20.54 7.94 25.72
CA ASP A 392 -20.65 8.59 27.02
C ASP A 392 -19.29 8.71 27.72
N ARG A 393 -18.33 7.86 27.32
CA ARG A 393 -16.95 7.83 27.85
C ARG A 393 -15.94 8.47 26.90
N ALA A 394 -16.40 9.23 25.91
CA ALA A 394 -15.52 9.92 24.96
C ALA A 394 -14.62 10.93 25.71
N CYS A 395 -13.31 10.75 25.58
CA CYS A 395 -12.32 11.60 26.23
C CYS A 395 -11.51 12.40 25.20
N PHE A 396 -11.10 13.59 25.57
CA PHE A 396 -10.10 14.37 24.85
C PHE A 396 -8.85 14.52 25.73
N THR A 397 -7.66 14.39 25.15
CA THR A 397 -6.41 14.34 25.93
C THR A 397 -6.18 15.55 26.83
N MET A 398 -6.74 16.72 26.50
CA MET A 398 -6.66 17.94 27.33
C MET A 398 -7.92 18.20 28.18
N ASP A 399 -8.85 17.26 28.29
CA ASP A 399 -9.94 17.38 29.25
C ASP A 399 -9.39 17.55 30.68
N PRO A 400 -10.09 18.26 31.58
CA PRO A 400 -9.58 18.55 32.93
C PRO A 400 -9.06 17.31 33.67
N LYS A 401 -9.78 16.19 33.56
CA LYS A 401 -9.42 14.92 34.17
C LYS A 401 -8.09 14.35 33.64
N LEU A 402 -7.92 14.35 32.31
CA LEU A 402 -6.71 13.82 31.68
C LEU A 402 -5.53 14.78 31.84
N SER A 403 -5.76 16.09 31.84
CA SER A 403 -4.75 17.10 32.13
C SER A 403 -4.20 16.97 33.55
N TYR A 404 -5.06 16.68 34.54
CA TYR A 404 -4.65 16.38 35.90
C TYR A 404 -3.79 15.11 35.96
N ALA A 405 -4.15 14.05 35.24
CA ALA A 405 -3.34 12.85 35.13
C ALA A 405 -1.94 13.15 34.54
N VAL A 406 -1.86 14.00 33.52
CA VAL A 406 -0.57 14.43 32.94
C VAL A 406 0.28 15.18 33.96
N GLN A 407 -0.33 16.10 34.71
CA GLN A 407 0.33 16.85 35.77
C GLN A 407 0.90 15.93 36.85
N GLU A 408 0.08 15.00 37.35
CA GLU A 408 0.49 14.04 38.36
C GLU A 408 1.64 13.15 37.87
N ALA A 409 1.55 12.64 36.63
CA ALA A 409 2.60 11.83 36.01
C ALA A 409 3.93 12.58 35.95
N PHE A 410 3.89 13.85 35.56
CA PHE A 410 5.07 14.70 35.51
C PHE A 410 5.69 14.88 36.91
N ILE A 411 4.88 15.27 37.90
CA ILE A 411 5.35 15.53 39.27
C ILE A 411 5.99 14.28 39.88
N ARG A 412 5.30 13.12 39.83
CA ARG A 412 5.83 11.86 40.38
C ARG A 412 7.15 11.47 39.73
N MET A 413 7.21 11.49 38.40
CA MET A 413 8.44 11.10 37.70
C MET A 413 9.57 12.09 37.91
N HIS A 414 9.27 13.37 38.12
CA HIS A 414 10.25 14.38 38.48
C HIS A 414 10.80 14.17 39.89
N ASP A 415 9.94 13.95 40.88
CA ASP A 415 10.34 13.72 42.27
C ASP A 415 11.17 12.44 42.43
N GLU A 416 10.93 11.44 41.58
CA GLU A 416 11.73 10.21 41.49
C GLU A 416 13.05 10.37 40.70
N GLY A 417 13.33 11.55 40.15
CA GLY A 417 14.53 11.83 39.35
C GLY A 417 14.53 11.21 37.94
N VAL A 418 13.40 10.66 37.50
CA VAL A 418 13.24 10.10 36.14
C VAL A 418 13.04 11.20 35.11
N ILE A 419 12.27 12.24 35.46
CA ILE A 419 12.20 13.47 34.68
C ILE A 419 13.25 14.44 35.22
N TYR A 420 14.09 14.97 34.33
CA TYR A 420 15.13 15.91 34.69
C TYR A 420 15.32 16.97 33.60
N ARG A 421 15.93 18.11 33.97
CA ARG A 421 16.24 19.19 33.05
C ARG A 421 17.72 19.20 32.71
N SER A 422 18.06 19.24 31.42
CA SER A 422 19.45 19.27 30.94
C SER A 422 19.58 20.19 29.73
N LYS A 423 20.76 20.79 29.57
CA LYS A 423 21.10 21.58 28.37
C LYS A 423 21.85 20.70 27.39
N ARG A 424 21.18 20.28 26.31
CA ARG A 424 21.76 19.41 25.26
C ARG A 424 21.43 19.93 23.88
N LEU A 425 22.05 19.35 22.87
CA LEU A 425 21.61 19.54 21.49
C LEU A 425 20.22 18.94 21.32
N VAL A 426 19.33 19.74 20.74
CA VAL A 426 18.03 19.29 20.27
C VAL A 426 17.91 19.51 18.79
N ASN A 427 17.16 18.63 18.13
CA ASN A 427 16.68 18.89 16.79
C ASN A 427 15.71 20.08 16.84
N TRP A 428 16.10 21.20 16.27
CA TRP A 428 15.34 22.43 16.27
C TRP A 428 14.81 22.75 14.87
N SER A 429 13.55 23.20 14.80
CA SER A 429 13.00 23.79 13.58
C SER A 429 12.86 25.29 13.75
N CYS A 430 13.72 26.06 13.07
CA CYS A 430 13.65 27.53 13.04
C CYS A 430 12.32 28.06 12.47
N THR A 431 11.66 27.29 11.62
CA THR A 431 10.33 27.66 11.11
C THR A 431 9.22 27.51 12.17
N LEU A 432 9.29 26.47 13.00
CA LEU A 432 8.28 26.23 14.05
C LEU A 432 8.62 26.91 15.37
N ASN A 433 9.88 27.33 15.53
CA ASN A 433 10.49 27.76 16.80
C ASN A 433 10.21 26.74 17.92
N SER A 434 10.54 25.48 17.65
CA SER A 434 10.38 24.40 18.62
C SER A 434 11.41 23.30 18.42
N ALA A 435 11.79 22.68 19.53
CA ALA A 435 12.40 21.36 19.52
C ALA A 435 11.44 20.34 18.91
N ILE A 436 11.99 19.40 18.16
CA ILE A 436 11.30 18.25 17.59
C ILE A 436 12.04 16.98 17.98
N SER A 437 11.33 15.87 18.09
CA SER A 437 11.96 14.58 18.42
C SER A 437 12.74 14.01 17.23
N ASP A 438 13.72 13.12 17.48
CA ASP A 438 14.47 12.40 16.42
C ASP A 438 13.56 11.74 15.38
N ILE A 439 12.39 11.30 15.84
CA ILE A 439 11.42 10.57 15.02
C ILE A 439 10.53 11.50 14.17
N GLU A 440 10.56 12.81 14.42
CA GLU A 440 9.92 13.84 13.60
C GLU A 440 10.85 14.41 12.50
N VAL A 441 12.07 13.86 12.41
CA VAL A 441 13.09 14.22 11.42
C VAL A 441 13.09 13.22 10.26
N ASP A 442 12.68 13.68 9.08
CA ASP A 442 12.82 12.93 7.83
C ASP A 442 14.30 12.97 7.39
N LYS A 443 14.88 11.81 7.08
CA LYS A 443 16.25 11.70 6.54
C LYS A 443 16.21 11.73 5.01
N LYS A 444 16.66 12.83 4.42
CA LYS A 444 16.72 12.98 2.96
C LYS A 444 18.12 12.65 2.44
N GLU A 445 18.24 11.52 1.76
CA GLU A 445 19.48 11.12 1.09
C GLU A 445 19.70 11.93 -0.18
N LEU A 446 20.90 12.47 -0.34
CA LEU A 446 21.38 13.20 -1.50
C LEU A 446 22.57 12.43 -2.09
N SER A 447 22.53 12.12 -3.38
CA SER A 447 23.63 11.45 -4.09
C SER A 447 24.79 12.38 -4.43
N GLY A 448 24.63 13.69 -4.25
CA GLY A 448 25.62 14.72 -4.56
C GLY A 448 25.00 16.12 -4.48
N ARG A 449 25.66 17.08 -5.14
CA ARG A 449 25.27 18.50 -5.11
C ARG A 449 23.82 18.70 -5.53
N THR A 450 23.02 19.26 -4.63
CA THR A 450 21.57 19.41 -4.81
C THR A 450 21.10 20.75 -4.26
N LEU A 451 20.27 21.46 -5.03
CA LEU A 451 19.59 22.69 -4.60
C LEU A 451 18.22 22.36 -3.98
N LEU A 452 18.05 22.64 -2.68
CA LEU A 452 16.82 22.38 -1.95
C LEU A 452 16.07 23.68 -1.61
N PRO A 453 14.73 23.72 -1.74
CA PRO A 453 13.95 24.80 -1.17
C PRO A 453 13.97 24.70 0.36
N VAL A 454 14.15 25.85 1.03
CA VAL A 454 14.12 25.95 2.49
C VAL A 454 13.13 27.06 2.89
N PRO A 455 12.20 26.81 3.83
CA PRO A 455 11.28 27.85 4.31
C PRO A 455 12.04 29.09 4.81
N GLY A 456 11.53 30.28 4.46
CA GLY A 456 12.15 31.55 4.85
C GLY A 456 13.26 32.06 3.91
N TYR A 457 13.57 31.33 2.83
CA TYR A 457 14.54 31.71 1.79
C TYR A 457 13.89 31.80 0.42
N LYS A 458 14.23 32.85 -0.34
CA LYS A 458 13.72 33.07 -1.71
C LYS A 458 14.42 32.17 -2.72
N GLU A 459 15.73 31.99 -2.56
CA GLU A 459 16.55 31.13 -3.40
C GLU A 459 16.65 29.72 -2.80
N LYS A 460 16.86 28.73 -3.67
CA LYS A 460 17.20 27.37 -3.21
C LYS A 460 18.60 27.36 -2.62
N VAL A 461 18.79 26.56 -1.57
CA VAL A 461 20.05 26.44 -0.84
C VAL A 461 20.80 25.20 -1.32
N GLU A 462 22.12 25.31 -1.47
CA GLU A 462 23.00 24.23 -1.90
C GLU A 462 23.34 23.28 -0.75
N PHE A 463 23.19 21.99 -0.99
CA PHE A 463 23.58 20.87 -0.14
C PHE A 463 24.29 19.80 -0.98
N GLY A 464 24.86 18.78 -0.33
CA GLY A 464 25.58 17.70 -1.03
C GLY A 464 26.95 18.13 -1.56
N VAL A 465 27.58 19.09 -0.87
CA VAL A 465 28.92 19.57 -1.17
C VAL A 465 29.80 19.46 0.07
N LEU A 466 31.07 19.15 -0.15
CA LEU A 466 32.11 19.12 0.87
C LEU A 466 33.12 20.22 0.55
N VAL A 467 33.25 21.17 1.45
CA VAL A 467 34.14 22.33 1.33
C VAL A 467 35.41 22.06 2.13
N SER A 468 36.56 22.11 1.46
CA SER A 468 37.87 22.00 2.08
C SER A 468 38.47 23.39 2.26
N PHE A 469 38.93 23.70 3.48
CA PHE A 469 39.58 24.96 3.82
C PHE A 469 40.66 24.75 4.87
N ALA A 470 41.58 25.72 5.01
CA ALA A 470 42.74 25.61 5.88
C ALA A 470 42.64 26.48 7.14
N TYR A 471 43.14 25.93 8.24
CA TYR A 471 43.50 26.64 9.46
C TYR A 471 45.02 26.78 9.56
N LYS A 472 45.53 27.95 9.97
CA LYS A 472 46.97 28.14 10.22
C LYS A 472 47.37 27.60 11.59
N VAL A 473 48.49 26.87 11.65
CA VAL A 473 49.07 26.41 12.93
C VAL A 473 49.71 27.61 13.65
N ASP A 474 49.41 27.76 14.94
CA ASP A 474 49.95 28.86 15.75
C ASP A 474 51.48 28.76 15.85
N GLY A 475 52.18 29.86 15.53
CA GLY A 475 53.63 29.91 15.52
C GLY A 475 54.32 29.15 14.37
N SER A 476 53.58 28.80 13.31
CA SER A 476 54.12 28.12 12.12
C SER A 476 53.44 28.61 10.82
N ASP A 477 54.11 28.44 9.68
CA ASP A 477 53.51 28.63 8.35
C ASP A 477 52.73 27.40 7.87
N GLU A 478 52.73 26.32 8.67
CA GLU A 478 51.99 25.08 8.39
C GLU A 478 50.47 25.29 8.46
N GLU A 479 49.73 24.62 7.58
CA GLU A 479 48.27 24.68 7.51
C GLU A 479 47.63 23.30 7.72
N VAL A 480 46.52 23.27 8.47
CA VAL A 480 45.67 22.08 8.63
C VAL A 480 44.44 22.24 7.76
N ILE A 481 44.31 21.41 6.74
CA ILE A 481 43.15 21.41 5.85
C ILE A 481 42.07 20.52 6.46
N VAL A 482 40.87 21.07 6.65
CA VAL A 482 39.68 20.37 7.12
C VAL A 482 38.60 20.37 6.05
N ALA A 483 37.69 19.40 6.11
CA ALA A 483 36.57 19.28 5.20
C ALA A 483 35.22 19.35 5.94
N THR A 484 34.25 20.11 5.42
CA THR A 484 32.92 20.26 6.04
C THR A 484 31.80 20.43 5.01
N THR A 485 30.60 19.94 5.33
CA THR A 485 29.38 20.20 4.56
C THR A 485 28.63 21.46 5.04
N ARG A 486 29.00 21.97 6.21
CA ARG A 486 28.41 23.15 6.86
C ARG A 486 29.52 24.17 7.13
N ILE A 487 29.88 24.95 6.11
CA ILE A 487 30.98 25.91 6.24
C ILE A 487 30.62 27.07 7.16
N GLU A 488 29.34 27.47 7.23
CA GLU A 488 28.87 28.53 8.14
C GLU A 488 29.11 28.22 9.62
N THR A 489 29.12 26.94 10.01
CA THR A 489 29.32 26.56 11.42
C THR A 489 30.77 26.72 11.86
N MET A 490 31.71 26.93 10.94
CA MET A 490 33.12 27.13 11.28
C MET A 490 33.34 28.33 12.22
N LEU A 491 32.46 29.34 12.19
CA LEU A 491 32.50 30.50 13.09
C LEU A 491 32.38 30.11 14.58
N GLY A 492 31.75 28.97 14.86
CA GLY A 492 31.59 28.39 16.19
C GLY A 492 32.66 27.37 16.55
N ASP A 493 33.67 27.15 15.71
CA ASP A 493 34.66 26.10 15.94
C ASP A 493 35.43 26.36 17.23
N SER A 494 35.73 25.26 17.91
CA SER A 494 36.45 25.26 19.19
C SER A 494 37.67 24.35 19.18
N GLY A 495 37.86 23.55 18.13
CA GLY A 495 38.96 22.60 17.98
C GLY A 495 39.00 22.00 16.58
N VAL A 496 40.09 21.29 16.28
CA VAL A 496 40.22 20.40 15.11
C VAL A 496 40.56 19.00 15.62
N ALA A 497 39.82 17.99 15.20
CA ALA A 497 40.11 16.60 15.54
C ALA A 497 40.86 15.90 14.40
N VAL A 498 41.84 15.09 14.78
CA VAL A 498 42.57 14.18 13.89
C VAL A 498 42.61 12.78 14.49
N HIS A 499 42.71 11.75 13.66
CA HIS A 499 42.80 10.38 14.17
C HIS A 499 44.18 10.14 14.83
N PRO A 500 44.27 9.50 16.02
CA PRO A 500 45.54 9.30 16.73
C PRO A 500 46.57 8.48 15.93
N ALA A 501 46.10 7.57 15.07
CA ALA A 501 46.95 6.73 14.22
C ALA A 501 47.27 7.36 12.85
N ASP A 502 46.84 8.60 12.56
CA ASP A 502 47.09 9.21 11.25
C ASP A 502 48.49 9.81 11.16
N PRO A 503 49.42 9.21 10.39
CA PRO A 503 50.80 9.68 10.31
C PRO A 503 50.92 11.09 9.73
N ARG A 504 49.89 11.58 9.01
CA ARG A 504 49.88 12.93 8.42
C ARG A 504 49.78 14.05 9.45
N TYR A 505 49.20 13.76 10.64
CA TYR A 505 48.86 14.79 11.65
C TYR A 505 49.43 14.50 13.04
N GLN A 506 50.13 13.38 13.24
CA GLN A 506 50.69 13.00 14.54
C GLN A 506 51.62 14.07 15.15
N HIS A 507 52.41 14.76 14.33
CA HIS A 507 53.31 15.84 14.77
C HIS A 507 52.56 17.13 15.15
N LEU A 508 51.26 17.22 14.88
CA LEU A 508 50.40 18.35 15.22
C LEU A 508 49.59 18.14 16.50
N LYS A 509 49.69 16.96 17.12
CA LYS A 509 48.98 16.66 18.37
C LYS A 509 49.33 17.67 19.47
N GLY A 510 48.31 18.29 20.06
CA GLY A 510 48.48 19.27 21.13
C GLY A 510 48.95 20.66 20.66
N LYS A 511 49.17 20.87 19.36
CA LYS A 511 49.36 22.20 18.79
C LYS A 511 48.02 22.93 18.70
N MET A 512 48.10 24.24 18.52
CA MET A 512 46.93 25.11 18.34
C MET A 512 46.85 25.58 16.89
N VAL A 513 45.64 25.83 16.41
CA VAL A 513 45.38 26.52 15.14
C VAL A 513 44.63 27.83 15.38
N LEU A 514 44.79 28.77 14.45
CA LEU A 514 44.20 30.10 14.51
C LEU A 514 42.92 30.16 13.69
N HIS A 515 41.85 30.71 14.28
CA HIS A 515 40.59 30.93 13.58
C HIS A 515 40.71 32.10 12.56
N PRO A 516 40.33 31.93 11.28
CA PRO A 516 40.53 32.95 10.23
C PRO A 516 39.84 34.29 10.45
N PHE A 517 38.77 34.33 11.25
CA PHE A 517 37.91 35.50 11.39
C PHE A 517 37.89 36.14 12.79
N CYS A 518 38.58 35.55 13.77
CA CYS A 518 38.65 36.09 15.14
C CYS A 518 39.92 35.62 15.85
N ASP A 519 40.26 36.26 16.97
CA ASP A 519 41.51 35.97 17.72
C ASP A 519 41.47 34.67 18.53
N ARG A 520 40.66 33.68 18.10
CA ARG A 520 40.48 32.40 18.79
C ARG A 520 41.60 31.43 18.40
N LYS A 521 42.30 30.90 19.41
CA LYS A 521 43.19 29.75 19.28
C LYS A 521 42.42 28.47 19.60
N MET A 522 42.55 27.45 18.76
CA MET A 522 41.79 26.20 18.87
C MET A 522 42.75 25.00 18.93
N PRO A 523 42.62 24.09 19.90
CA PRO A 523 43.49 22.92 19.99
C PRO A 523 43.25 21.92 18.86
N ILE A 524 44.33 21.23 18.46
CA ILE A 524 44.27 20.01 17.66
C ILE A 524 44.22 18.81 18.62
N VAL A 525 43.06 18.14 18.66
CA VAL A 525 42.80 16.98 19.53
C VAL A 525 42.89 15.67 18.76
N SER A 526 43.27 14.58 19.44
CA SER A 526 43.30 13.25 18.85
C SER A 526 42.07 12.44 19.29
N ASP A 527 41.21 12.03 18.36
CA ASP A 527 39.99 11.28 18.66
C ASP A 527 39.76 10.18 17.60
N GLU A 528 39.35 8.98 18.03
CA GLU A 528 39.09 7.83 17.15
C GLU A 528 37.83 8.00 16.30
N PHE A 529 36.97 8.99 16.62
CA PHE A 529 35.82 9.37 15.78
C PHE A 529 36.22 9.75 14.34
N VAL A 530 37.45 10.26 14.15
CA VAL A 530 37.89 10.78 12.86
C VAL A 530 38.24 9.65 11.89
N ASP A 531 37.52 9.55 10.78
CA ASP A 531 37.85 8.63 9.69
C ASP A 531 39.02 9.19 8.86
N MET A 532 40.15 8.49 8.88
CA MET A 532 41.36 8.83 8.13
C MET A 532 41.13 8.88 6.61
N SER A 533 40.18 8.11 6.10
CA SER A 533 39.90 7.98 4.66
C SER A 533 38.90 9.01 4.14
N PHE A 534 38.17 9.69 5.04
CA PHE A 534 37.13 10.65 4.67
C PHE A 534 37.67 12.09 4.64
N GLY A 535 37.36 12.82 3.56
CA GLY A 535 37.80 14.20 3.40
C GLY A 535 39.33 14.33 3.44
N THR A 536 39.84 15.08 4.41
CA THR A 536 41.29 15.25 4.62
C THR A 536 41.87 14.34 5.71
N GLY A 537 41.04 13.65 6.50
CA GLY A 537 41.46 13.00 7.74
C GLY A 537 41.61 13.96 8.94
N ALA A 538 41.22 15.23 8.77
CA ALA A 538 41.10 16.22 9.83
C ALA A 538 39.71 16.88 9.77
N VAL A 539 39.05 16.99 10.92
CA VAL A 539 37.65 17.44 11.03
C VAL A 539 37.58 18.66 11.94
N LYS A 540 36.89 19.71 11.51
CA LYS A 540 36.57 20.84 12.38
C LYS A 540 35.57 20.42 13.46
N ILE A 541 35.71 20.90 14.70
CA ILE A 541 34.83 20.53 15.80
C ILE A 541 34.01 21.74 16.27
N THR A 542 32.69 21.65 16.09
CA THR A 542 31.71 22.68 16.48
C THR A 542 30.65 22.11 17.45
N PRO A 543 30.99 21.91 18.74
CA PRO A 543 30.18 21.11 19.66
C PRO A 543 28.74 21.61 19.87
N ALA A 544 28.46 22.88 19.61
CA ALA A 544 27.14 23.47 19.77
C ALA A 544 26.21 23.33 18.55
N HIS A 545 26.64 22.71 17.43
CA HIS A 545 25.87 22.65 16.16
C HIS A 545 25.90 21.29 15.45
N ASP A 546 26.57 20.28 16.00
CA ASP A 546 26.58 18.91 15.49
C ASP A 546 26.65 17.89 16.62
N HIS A 547 25.90 16.79 16.52
CA HIS A 547 25.80 15.79 17.58
C HIS A 547 27.09 14.98 17.77
N ASN A 548 27.84 14.70 16.70
CA ASN A 548 29.11 13.99 16.83
C ASN A 548 30.18 14.93 17.41
N ASP A 549 30.20 16.18 16.95
CA ASP A 549 31.09 17.22 17.49
C ASP A 549 30.80 17.50 18.97
N TYR A 550 29.54 17.41 19.39
CA TYR A 550 29.12 17.53 20.79
C TYR A 550 29.82 16.48 21.66
N GLU A 551 29.80 15.21 21.25
CA GLU A 551 30.44 14.12 21.99
C GLU A 551 31.97 14.26 22.03
N VAL A 552 32.60 14.66 20.91
CA VAL A 552 34.05 14.97 20.88
C VAL A 552 34.36 16.14 21.80
N GLY A 553 33.50 17.18 21.79
CA GLY A 553 33.64 18.35 22.64
C GLY A 553 33.56 18.02 24.13
N GLU A 554 32.66 17.12 24.53
CA GLU A 554 32.60 16.62 25.92
C GLU A 554 33.85 15.81 26.28
N ARG A 555 34.30 14.89 25.42
CA ARG A 555 35.49 14.05 25.69
C ARG A 555 36.77 14.86 25.86
N HIS A 556 36.94 15.93 25.08
CA HIS A 556 38.16 16.75 25.08
C HIS A 556 38.01 18.10 25.78
N ASN A 557 36.90 18.34 26.48
CA ASN A 557 36.61 19.57 27.21
C ASN A 557 36.73 20.84 26.34
N LEU A 558 36.16 20.80 25.13
CA LEU A 558 36.14 21.92 24.19
C LEU A 558 35.00 22.90 24.50
N ALA A 559 35.12 24.14 24.02
CA ALA A 559 34.13 25.18 24.27
C ALA A 559 32.86 25.02 23.39
N PHE A 560 31.69 25.10 24.01
CA PHE A 560 30.39 25.00 23.33
C PHE A 560 29.89 26.38 22.90
N ILE A 561 30.37 26.86 21.76
CA ILE A 561 30.06 28.21 21.26
C ILE A 561 28.81 28.19 20.39
N ASN A 562 27.68 28.64 20.96
CA ASN A 562 26.45 28.78 20.18
C ASN A 562 26.51 30.04 19.30
N ILE A 563 26.37 29.84 17.98
CA ILE A 563 26.43 30.89 16.97
C ILE A 563 25.08 31.14 16.27
N LEU A 564 24.02 30.42 16.64
CA LEU A 564 22.70 30.57 16.04
C LEU A 564 21.65 30.84 17.12
N ASP A 565 20.74 31.77 16.84
CA ASP A 565 19.53 31.96 17.64
C ASP A 565 18.41 31.00 17.21
N GLU A 566 17.24 31.10 17.85
CA GLU A 566 16.07 30.27 17.56
C GLU A 566 15.53 30.44 16.13
N ASN A 567 15.73 31.61 15.53
CA ASN A 567 15.27 31.94 14.18
C ASN A 567 16.31 31.56 13.11
N GLY A 568 17.46 31.01 13.51
CA GLY A 568 18.57 30.69 12.61
C GLY A 568 19.35 31.92 12.14
N LEU A 569 19.34 32.99 12.93
CA LEU A 569 20.20 34.17 12.74
C LEU A 569 21.52 33.98 13.50
N LEU A 570 22.61 34.48 12.91
CA LEU A 570 23.93 34.37 13.51
C LEU A 570 24.08 35.33 14.69
N ILE A 571 24.48 34.78 15.84
CA ILE A 571 24.78 35.49 17.08
C ILE A 571 26.19 35.12 17.56
N ASN A 572 26.81 35.93 18.43
CA ASN A 572 28.14 35.64 18.99
C ASN A 572 29.24 35.39 17.92
N VAL A 573 29.10 35.97 16.73
CA VAL A 573 30.06 35.89 15.62
C VAL A 573 30.62 37.28 15.28
N PRO A 574 31.84 37.38 14.71
CA PRO A 574 32.40 38.67 14.33
C PRO A 574 31.65 39.30 13.13
N PRO A 575 31.64 40.64 13.00
CA PRO A 575 31.28 41.30 11.75
C PRO A 575 32.13 40.80 10.57
N PRO A 576 31.60 40.69 9.35
CA PRO A 576 30.26 41.13 8.92
C PRO A 576 29.15 40.09 9.14
N PHE A 577 29.43 38.93 9.75
CA PHE A 577 28.48 37.80 9.78
C PHE A 577 27.33 37.95 10.79
N LEU A 578 27.48 38.84 11.77
CA LEU A 578 26.51 39.04 12.84
C LEU A 578 25.13 39.44 12.30
N GLY A 579 24.09 38.72 12.71
CA GLY A 579 22.70 38.95 12.30
C GLY A 579 22.32 38.37 10.93
N MET A 580 23.25 37.75 10.20
CA MET A 580 22.93 37.07 8.93
C MET A 580 22.10 35.80 9.17
N LYS A 581 21.30 35.40 8.19
CA LYS A 581 20.62 34.09 8.21
C LYS A 581 21.62 32.96 7.92
N ARG A 582 21.46 31.80 8.57
CA ARG A 582 22.38 30.64 8.46
C ARG A 582 22.83 30.27 7.05
N PHE A 583 21.94 30.23 6.05
CA PHE A 583 22.32 29.85 4.68
C PHE A 583 22.80 31.03 3.82
N GLU A 584 22.52 32.26 4.22
CA GLU A 584 23.16 33.46 3.63
C GLU A 584 24.60 33.58 4.14
N ALA A 585 24.79 33.35 5.45
CA ALA A 585 26.11 33.29 6.08
C ALA A 585 26.99 32.19 5.46
N ARG A 586 26.42 31.04 5.06
CA ARG A 586 27.15 30.00 4.31
C ARG A 586 27.86 30.56 3.07
N LYS A 587 27.16 31.37 2.27
CA LYS A 587 27.74 32.02 1.08
C LYS A 587 28.77 33.08 1.48
N ALA A 588 28.46 33.90 2.49
CA ALA A 588 29.35 34.98 2.94
C ALA A 588 30.67 34.46 3.54
N VAL A 589 30.62 33.41 4.36
CA VAL A 589 31.80 32.76 4.97
C VAL A 589 32.67 32.14 3.89
N LEU A 590 32.07 31.46 2.91
CA LEU A 590 32.81 30.87 1.80
C LEU A 590 33.57 31.94 1.00
N GLN A 591 32.91 33.04 0.65
CA GLN A 591 33.55 34.16 -0.06
C GLN A 591 34.68 34.76 0.78
N ALA A 592 34.45 34.98 2.08
CA ALA A 592 35.47 35.53 2.97
C ALA A 592 36.70 34.61 3.13
N LEU A 593 36.53 33.29 3.07
CA LEU A 593 37.64 32.33 3.04
C LEU A 593 38.42 32.38 1.73
N MET A 594 37.74 32.60 0.60
CA MET A 594 38.38 32.81 -0.70
C MET A 594 39.22 34.09 -0.71
N ASP A 595 38.65 35.19 -0.21
CA ASP A 595 39.31 36.49 -0.16
C ASP A 595 40.57 36.47 0.74
N LYS A 596 40.57 35.64 1.80
CA LYS A 596 41.72 35.42 2.68
C LYS A 596 42.70 34.34 2.21
N GLY A 597 42.42 33.65 1.10
CA GLY A 597 43.27 32.60 0.55
C GLY A 597 43.29 31.27 1.36
N HIS A 598 42.34 31.07 2.27
CA HIS A 598 42.23 29.85 3.09
C HIS A 598 41.35 28.77 2.46
N PHE A 599 40.50 29.14 1.50
CA PHE A 599 39.70 28.18 0.73
C PHE A 599 40.60 27.28 -0.15
N LYS A 600 40.30 25.98 -0.21
CA LYS A 600 41.05 25.02 -1.05
C LYS A 600 40.22 24.46 -2.19
N GLU A 601 39.08 23.84 -1.91
CA GLU A 601 38.24 23.23 -2.94
C GLU A 601 36.80 22.99 -2.46
N ILE A 602 35.89 22.77 -3.42
CA ILE A 602 34.54 22.24 -3.17
C ILE A 602 34.36 20.99 -4.04
N LYS A 603 33.96 19.89 -3.42
CA LYS A 603 33.66 18.63 -4.10
C LYS A 603 32.21 18.23 -3.88
N ASP A 604 31.64 17.53 -4.84
CA ASP A 604 30.33 16.90 -4.67
C ASP A 604 30.43 15.76 -3.66
N ASN A 605 29.49 15.72 -2.72
CA ASN A 605 29.52 14.79 -1.60
C ASN A 605 28.12 14.22 -1.34
N PRO A 606 27.94 12.89 -1.46
CA PRO A 606 26.72 12.24 -0.99
C PRO A 606 26.52 12.51 0.50
N MET A 607 25.29 12.84 0.91
CA MET A 607 25.00 13.14 2.31
C MET A 607 23.53 12.87 2.67
N VAL A 608 23.26 12.81 3.98
CA VAL A 608 21.89 12.74 4.51
C VAL A 608 21.56 14.08 5.17
N VAL A 609 20.51 14.73 4.69
CA VAL A 609 20.03 16.01 5.22
C VAL A 609 18.82 15.77 6.13
N PRO A 610 18.85 16.19 7.39
CA PRO A 610 17.71 16.08 8.29
C PRO A 610 16.68 17.17 7.99
N VAL A 611 15.44 16.78 7.70
CA VAL A 611 14.35 17.68 7.33
C VAL A 611 13.20 17.50 8.31
N CYS A 612 12.65 18.61 8.81
CA CYS A 612 11.47 18.54 9.66
C CYS A 612 10.28 17.98 8.87
N SER A 613 9.68 16.89 9.35
CA SER A 613 8.56 16.23 8.67
C SER A 613 7.34 17.14 8.47
N ARG A 614 7.19 18.18 9.29
CA ARG A 614 6.04 19.11 9.30
C ARG A 614 6.29 20.40 8.52
N SER A 615 7.32 21.16 8.89
CA SER A 615 7.62 22.46 8.26
C SER A 615 8.40 22.33 6.95
N LYS A 616 9.02 21.17 6.71
CA LYS A 616 9.97 20.92 5.60
C LYS A 616 11.23 21.78 5.67
N ASP A 617 11.50 22.39 6.83
CA ASP A 617 12.73 23.11 7.13
C ASP A 617 13.88 22.14 7.41
N ILE A 618 15.12 22.61 7.23
CA ILE A 618 16.32 21.86 7.57
C ILE A 618 16.52 21.93 9.08
N VAL A 619 16.62 20.77 9.72
CA VAL A 619 16.74 20.65 11.16
C VAL A 619 18.08 21.20 11.62
N GLU A 620 18.06 22.04 12.64
CA GLU A 620 19.24 22.62 13.26
C GLU A 620 19.52 21.95 14.61
N PRO A 621 20.70 21.36 14.84
CA PRO A 621 21.12 21.01 16.19
C PRO A 621 21.34 22.31 16.99
N LEU A 622 20.51 22.56 18.01
CA LEU A 622 20.59 23.78 18.81
C LEU A 622 20.73 23.44 20.30
N LEU A 623 21.66 24.10 20.98
CA LEU A 623 21.90 23.87 22.40
C LEU A 623 20.83 24.58 23.26
N LYS A 624 19.89 23.81 23.84
CA LYS A 624 18.76 24.34 24.62
C LYS A 624 18.56 23.59 25.93
N PRO A 625 18.20 24.28 27.04
CA PRO A 625 17.73 23.62 28.25
C PRO A 625 16.35 23.02 27.99
N GLN A 626 16.22 21.71 28.15
CA GLN A 626 14.98 20.97 27.87
C GLN A 626 14.73 19.92 28.95
N TRP A 627 13.48 19.45 29.01
CA TRP A 627 13.04 18.39 29.92
C TRP A 627 13.17 17.03 29.25
N TYR A 628 13.75 16.07 29.96
CA TYR A 628 14.01 14.71 29.48
C TYR A 628 13.42 13.68 30.44
N VAL A 629 12.94 12.57 29.89
CA VAL A 629 12.62 11.34 30.62
C VAL A 629 13.79 10.38 30.45
N ASN A 630 14.38 9.92 31.56
CA ASN A 630 15.32 8.81 31.54
C ASN A 630 14.58 7.53 31.15
N CYS A 631 14.92 7.02 29.97
CA CYS A 631 14.21 5.89 29.36
C CYS A 631 14.86 4.54 29.63
N THR A 632 16.07 4.49 30.18
CA THR A 632 16.91 3.27 30.21
C THR A 632 16.22 2.13 30.97
N ASP A 633 15.82 2.35 32.21
CA ASP A 633 15.19 1.31 33.03
C ASP A 633 13.79 0.95 32.52
N MET A 634 13.02 1.95 32.07
CA MET A 634 11.67 1.76 31.56
C MET A 634 11.68 0.96 30.25
N GLY A 635 12.62 1.24 29.35
CA GLY A 635 12.83 0.50 28.11
C GLY A 635 13.24 -0.95 28.36
N LYS A 636 14.15 -1.18 29.32
CA LYS A 636 14.52 -2.53 29.76
C LYS A 636 13.31 -3.31 30.28
N GLN A 637 12.52 -2.73 31.18
CA GLN A 637 11.31 -3.38 31.72
C GLN A 637 10.28 -3.68 30.64
N ALA A 638 10.12 -2.79 29.65
CA ALA A 638 9.24 -3.00 28.50
C ALA A 638 9.74 -4.13 27.58
N ALA A 639 11.05 -4.25 27.38
CA ALA A 639 11.65 -5.37 26.65
C ALA A 639 11.47 -6.69 27.40
N ASP A 640 11.75 -6.71 28.70
CA ASP A 640 11.64 -7.89 29.55
C ASP A 640 10.19 -8.38 29.65
N ALA A 641 9.21 -7.47 29.70
CA ALA A 641 7.79 -7.84 29.64
C ALA A 641 7.41 -8.66 28.40
N VAL A 642 8.05 -8.38 27.26
CA VAL A 642 7.86 -9.16 26.03
C VAL A 642 8.66 -10.46 26.05
N ARG A 643 9.92 -10.42 26.51
CA ARG A 643 10.77 -11.62 26.64
C ARG A 643 10.17 -12.67 27.57
N GLU A 644 9.54 -12.24 28.65
CA GLU A 644 8.90 -13.08 29.66
C GLU A 644 7.48 -13.54 29.27
N GLY A 645 6.95 -13.04 28.14
CA GLY A 645 5.60 -13.37 27.67
C GLY A 645 4.45 -12.71 28.45
N ARG A 646 4.74 -11.74 29.33
CA ARG A 646 3.71 -10.93 30.03
C ARG A 646 2.97 -9.98 29.08
N LEU A 647 3.66 -9.51 28.04
CA LEU A 647 3.12 -8.72 26.94
C LEU A 647 3.35 -9.45 25.62
N LYS A 648 2.30 -9.69 24.85
CA LYS A 648 2.41 -10.33 23.53
C LYS A 648 2.27 -9.30 22.40
N ILE A 649 3.23 -9.25 21.48
CA ILE A 649 3.19 -8.41 20.28
C ILE A 649 2.93 -9.29 19.07
N ILE A 650 1.85 -9.01 18.35
CA ILE A 650 1.36 -9.80 17.22
C ILE A 650 1.32 -8.91 15.98
N PRO A 651 1.86 -9.37 14.84
CA PRO A 651 2.62 -10.62 14.63
C PRO A 651 4.08 -10.56 15.12
N ASP A 652 4.66 -11.74 15.39
CA ASP A 652 5.99 -11.92 16.01
C ASP A 652 7.17 -11.32 15.23
N HIS A 653 7.01 -11.04 13.93
CA HIS A 653 8.10 -10.42 13.15
C HIS A 653 8.45 -9.00 13.62
N HIS A 654 7.57 -8.33 14.37
CA HIS A 654 7.85 -7.05 15.00
C HIS A 654 8.77 -7.14 16.23
N LEU A 655 8.97 -8.33 16.81
CA LEU A 655 9.76 -8.52 18.03
C LEU A 655 11.21 -8.06 17.86
N LYS A 656 11.84 -8.35 16.70
CA LYS A 656 13.20 -7.89 16.42
C LYS A 656 13.31 -6.37 16.44
N THR A 657 12.35 -5.68 15.82
CA THR A 657 12.32 -4.22 15.81
C THR A 657 12.04 -3.66 17.21
N TRP A 658 11.17 -4.32 17.97
CA TRP A 658 10.88 -3.97 19.36
C TRP A 658 12.14 -4.02 20.24
N PHE A 659 12.85 -5.14 20.25
CA PHE A 659 14.07 -5.30 21.06
C PHE A 659 15.17 -4.34 20.63
N ASN A 660 15.42 -4.20 19.33
CA ASN A 660 16.40 -3.24 18.83
C ASN A 660 16.11 -1.80 19.30
N TRP A 661 14.83 -1.42 19.40
CA TRP A 661 14.45 -0.09 19.82
C TRP A 661 14.52 0.08 21.35
N MET A 662 14.02 -0.90 22.11
CA MET A 662 14.04 -0.84 23.58
C MET A 662 15.44 -0.96 24.17
N ASP A 663 16.28 -1.83 23.62
CA ASP A 663 17.64 -2.07 24.13
C ASP A 663 18.59 -0.90 23.82
N ASN A 664 18.26 -0.07 22.82
CA ASN A 664 19.04 1.11 22.42
C ASN A 664 18.27 2.42 22.64
N ILE A 665 17.30 2.42 23.55
CA ILE A 665 16.44 3.58 23.81
C ILE A 665 17.28 4.74 24.36
N ARG A 666 17.00 5.95 23.88
CA ARG A 666 17.62 7.19 24.39
C ARG A 666 16.63 7.95 25.24
N ASP A 667 17.16 8.85 26.07
CA ASP A 667 16.34 9.74 26.87
C ASP A 667 15.42 10.59 25.99
N TRP A 668 14.16 10.65 26.42
CA TRP A 668 13.11 11.23 25.62
C TRP A 668 12.93 12.71 25.99
N CYS A 669 13.21 13.60 25.05
CA CYS A 669 12.92 15.03 25.17
C CYS A 669 11.40 15.26 25.16
N ILE A 670 10.84 15.69 26.28
CA ILE A 670 9.40 15.89 26.49
C ILE A 670 8.96 17.35 26.42
N SER A 671 9.86 18.33 26.40
CA SER A 671 9.49 19.75 26.28
C SER A 671 9.37 20.20 24.83
N ARG A 672 8.42 21.10 24.57
CA ARG A 672 8.12 21.69 23.26
C ARG A 672 7.80 23.17 23.43
N GLN A 673 8.32 24.02 22.54
CA GLN A 673 8.09 25.47 22.55
C GLN A 673 6.84 25.81 21.71
N LEU A 674 5.74 25.12 22.00
CA LEU A 674 4.45 25.27 21.33
C LEU A 674 3.49 26.05 22.22
N TRP A 675 2.44 26.61 21.62
CA TRP A 675 1.37 27.28 22.37
C TRP A 675 0.20 26.35 22.68
N TRP A 676 0.11 25.22 21.98
CA TRP A 676 -0.92 24.21 22.14
C TRP A 676 -0.34 22.92 22.73
N GLY A 677 -0.82 22.53 23.91
CA GLY A 677 -0.38 21.35 24.65
C GLY A 677 -0.60 21.49 26.15
N HIS A 678 -0.16 20.50 26.93
CA HIS A 678 -0.18 20.58 28.40
C HIS A 678 1.01 21.42 28.89
N HIS A 679 0.77 22.40 29.75
CA HIS A 679 1.86 23.23 30.30
C HIS A 679 2.77 22.41 31.22
N ASN A 680 4.06 22.77 31.28
CA ASN A 680 4.98 22.19 32.25
C ASN A 680 4.68 22.72 33.66
N PHE A 681 4.47 21.81 34.62
CA PHE A 681 4.08 22.16 35.98
C PHE A 681 5.32 22.24 36.89
N CYS A 682 6.04 23.36 36.87
CA CYS A 682 7.11 23.65 37.83
C CYS A 682 6.62 24.66 38.88
N SER A 683 6.80 24.36 40.17
CA SER A 683 6.12 25.01 41.30
C SER A 683 6.64 26.41 41.68
N CYS A 684 7.75 26.89 41.11
CA CYS A 684 8.36 28.16 41.54
C CYS A 684 8.51 29.22 40.42
N VAL A 685 8.48 28.83 39.15
CA VAL A 685 8.50 29.72 37.97
C VAL A 685 7.71 29.02 36.87
N SER A 686 6.71 29.68 36.29
CA SER A 686 5.95 29.15 35.16
C SER A 686 6.90 28.92 33.98
N ASP A 687 7.14 27.64 33.63
CA ASP A 687 7.84 27.28 32.40
C ASP A 687 6.85 27.47 31.24
N ASP A 688 7.23 28.24 30.23
CA ASP A 688 6.36 28.55 29.09
C ASP A 688 6.20 27.36 28.12
N ASP A 689 7.07 26.36 28.26
CA ASP A 689 7.06 25.13 27.48
C ASP A 689 5.79 24.30 27.74
N VAL A 690 5.39 23.56 26.69
CA VAL A 690 4.38 22.52 26.77
C VAL A 690 5.00 21.14 26.61
N LEU A 691 4.29 20.12 27.09
CA LEU A 691 4.67 18.72 26.98
C LEU A 691 4.43 18.18 25.57
N ASP A 692 5.29 17.24 25.18
CA ASP A 692 5.13 16.40 24.01
C ASP A 692 3.77 15.69 24.04
N THR A 693 3.07 15.68 22.92
CA THR A 693 1.77 15.00 22.79
C THR A 693 1.88 13.54 23.21
N TRP A 694 2.97 12.86 22.86
CA TRP A 694 3.18 11.46 23.21
C TRP A 694 3.32 11.21 24.72
N PHE A 695 3.60 12.24 25.52
CA PHE A 695 3.56 12.16 26.99
C PHE A 695 2.12 11.99 27.50
N SER A 696 1.20 12.83 27.02
CA SER A 696 -0.22 12.70 27.34
C SER A 696 -0.86 11.42 26.77
N SER A 697 -0.54 11.09 25.51
CA SER A 697 -1.08 9.89 24.86
C SER A 697 -0.46 8.61 25.43
N GLY A 698 0.76 8.66 25.98
CA GLY A 698 1.42 7.55 26.67
C GLY A 698 0.72 7.11 27.96
N ILE A 699 -0.05 7.98 28.60
CA ILE A 699 -0.83 7.62 29.80
C ILE A 699 -2.31 7.36 29.52
N PHE A 700 -2.73 7.42 28.25
CA PHE A 700 -4.12 7.28 27.82
C PHE A 700 -4.85 6.03 28.36
N PRO A 701 -4.24 4.83 28.43
CA PRO A 701 -4.94 3.61 28.89
C PRO A 701 -5.47 3.68 30.33
N PHE A 702 -4.94 4.56 31.17
CA PHE A 702 -5.35 4.70 32.56
C PHE A 702 -5.83 6.12 32.92
N SER A 703 -5.41 7.16 32.19
CA SER A 703 -5.90 8.53 32.41
C SER A 703 -7.38 8.68 32.04
N ILE A 704 -7.89 7.91 31.07
CA ILE A 704 -9.32 7.89 30.71
C ILE A 704 -10.22 7.41 31.86
N PHE A 705 -9.67 6.68 32.85
CA PHE A 705 -10.35 6.24 34.06
C PHE A 705 -10.09 7.15 35.26
N GLY A 706 -9.48 8.32 35.04
CA GLY A 706 -9.27 9.32 36.08
C GLY A 706 -8.15 8.98 37.06
N TRP A 707 -7.16 8.17 36.65
CA TRP A 707 -5.91 8.04 37.39
C TRP A 707 -5.32 9.45 37.69
N PRO A 708 -4.84 9.71 38.92
CA PRO A 708 -4.71 8.81 40.07
C PRO A 708 -5.95 8.63 40.98
N ASN A 709 -7.07 9.34 40.73
CA ASN A 709 -8.15 9.53 41.71
C ASN A 709 -9.41 8.63 41.53
N GLU A 710 -9.65 8.00 40.37
CA GLU A 710 -10.92 7.29 40.03
C GLU A 710 -10.77 5.81 39.54
N ASP A 711 -11.91 5.16 39.23
CA ASP A 711 -12.24 3.74 38.95
C ASP A 711 -11.38 3.00 37.89
N LEU A 712 -10.09 2.77 38.18
CA LEU A 712 -9.21 1.90 37.39
C LEU A 712 -9.57 0.40 37.48
N ASN A 713 -10.30 -0.01 38.51
CA ASN A 713 -10.31 -1.41 38.97
C ASN A 713 -11.04 -2.39 38.05
N VAL A 714 -11.99 -1.92 37.21
CA VAL A 714 -12.79 -2.81 36.36
C VAL A 714 -12.12 -3.07 35.01
N PHE A 715 -11.51 -2.03 34.42
CA PHE A 715 -11.10 -2.03 33.02
C PHE A 715 -9.59 -1.85 32.80
N TYR A 716 -8.80 -1.64 33.86
CA TYR A 716 -7.34 -1.59 33.80
C TYR A 716 -6.69 -2.75 34.57
N PRO A 717 -5.78 -3.54 33.96
CA PRO A 717 -5.21 -3.38 32.62
C PRO A 717 -6.16 -3.78 31.49
N GLY A 718 -5.97 -3.18 30.31
CA GLY A 718 -6.75 -3.51 29.11
C GLY A 718 -6.50 -4.93 28.60
N THR A 719 -7.41 -5.45 27.78
CA THR A 719 -7.27 -6.79 27.20
C THR A 719 -6.37 -6.74 25.98
N LEU A 720 -6.68 -5.86 25.03
CA LEU A 720 -6.02 -5.75 23.74
C LEU A 720 -5.78 -4.28 23.39
N LEU A 721 -4.61 -3.99 22.82
CA LEU A 721 -4.40 -2.79 22.02
C LEU A 721 -4.26 -3.17 20.55
N GLU A 722 -5.14 -2.64 19.71
CA GLU A 722 -5.01 -2.76 18.26
C GLU A 722 -4.58 -1.42 17.66
N THR A 723 -3.60 -1.44 16.76
CA THR A 723 -3.16 -0.23 16.03
C THR A 723 -2.32 -0.56 14.80
N GLY A 724 -2.07 0.42 13.92
CA GLY A 724 -1.11 0.28 12.83
C GLY A 724 0.32 0.13 13.36
N HIS A 725 1.14 -0.66 12.66
CA HIS A 725 2.55 -0.87 13.04
C HIS A 725 3.41 0.40 12.96
N ASP A 726 2.92 1.47 12.32
CA ASP A 726 3.62 2.74 12.23
C ASP A 726 3.66 3.51 13.56
N ILE A 727 2.79 3.19 14.53
CA ILE A 727 2.81 3.80 15.87
C ILE A 727 3.26 2.90 17.02
N LEU A 728 3.95 1.81 16.70
CA LEU A 728 4.57 0.91 17.68
C LEU A 728 5.50 1.65 18.66
N PHE A 729 6.38 2.53 18.16
CA PHE A 729 7.33 3.25 19.01
C PHE A 729 6.83 4.60 19.51
N PHE A 730 5.97 5.25 18.73
CA PHE A 730 5.39 6.54 19.10
C PHE A 730 4.43 6.39 20.29
N TRP A 731 3.64 5.32 20.31
CA TRP A 731 2.52 5.18 21.24
C TRP A 731 2.59 3.92 22.08
N VAL A 732 2.65 2.73 21.47
CA VAL A 732 2.61 1.45 22.21
C VAL A 732 3.75 1.37 23.23
N ALA A 733 4.99 1.64 22.78
CA ALA A 733 6.16 1.72 23.63
C ALA A 733 5.99 2.68 24.82
N ARG A 734 5.47 3.88 24.55
CA ARG A 734 5.25 4.91 25.58
C ARG A 734 4.22 4.45 26.61
N MET A 735 3.12 3.83 26.16
CA MET A 735 2.11 3.27 27.06
C MET A 735 2.66 2.15 27.94
N VAL A 736 3.47 1.25 27.39
CA VAL A 736 4.06 0.15 28.17
C VAL A 736 5.02 0.71 29.22
N MET A 737 5.92 1.60 28.81
CA MET A 737 6.88 2.24 29.72
C MET A 737 6.17 3.02 30.83
N MET A 738 5.26 3.93 30.47
CA MET A 738 4.56 4.79 31.45
C MET A 738 3.58 4.00 32.31
N GLY A 739 2.90 2.98 31.76
CA GLY A 739 2.02 2.10 32.52
C GLY A 739 2.77 1.35 33.61
N LEU A 740 3.90 0.71 33.25
CA LEU A 740 4.76 0.01 34.21
C LEU A 740 5.31 0.98 35.26
N LYS A 741 5.79 2.15 34.84
CA LYS A 741 6.39 3.14 35.73
C LYS A 741 5.41 3.75 36.73
N LEU A 742 4.22 4.16 36.27
CA LEU A 742 3.27 4.93 37.06
C LEU A 742 2.24 4.07 37.81
N THR A 743 1.99 2.85 37.34
CA THR A 743 0.96 1.97 37.92
C THR A 743 1.49 0.61 38.39
N GLY A 744 2.72 0.25 38.03
CA GLY A 744 3.30 -1.08 38.27
C GLY A 744 2.68 -2.19 37.42
N LYS A 745 1.75 -1.87 36.51
CA LYS A 745 1.02 -2.83 35.66
C LYS A 745 1.24 -2.54 34.19
N LEU A 746 1.19 -3.58 33.37
CA LEU A 746 1.14 -3.41 31.92
C LEU A 746 -0.19 -2.74 31.51
N PRO A 747 -0.19 -1.83 30.53
CA PRO A 747 -1.43 -1.18 30.09
C PRO A 747 -2.41 -2.12 29.37
N PHE A 748 -1.89 -3.19 28.77
CA PHE A 748 -2.63 -4.21 28.04
C PHE A 748 -1.84 -5.52 28.00
N LYS A 749 -2.52 -6.65 27.77
CA LYS A 749 -1.89 -7.98 27.69
C LYS A 749 -1.37 -8.31 26.29
N GLU A 750 -2.08 -7.88 25.26
CA GLU A 750 -1.76 -8.16 23.86
C GLU A 750 -1.75 -6.87 23.03
N VAL A 751 -0.86 -6.82 22.04
CA VAL A 751 -0.78 -5.76 21.02
C VAL A 751 -0.93 -6.41 19.66
N TYR A 752 -1.99 -6.07 18.93
CA TYR A 752 -2.18 -6.47 17.54
C TYR A 752 -1.84 -5.32 16.59
N LEU A 753 -0.86 -5.54 15.72
CA LEU A 753 -0.34 -4.56 14.78
C LEU A 753 -0.82 -4.86 13.36
N HIS A 754 -1.72 -4.03 12.84
CA HIS A 754 -2.24 -4.21 11.48
C HIS A 754 -1.37 -3.51 10.41
N ALA A 755 -1.54 -3.94 9.16
CA ALA A 755 -0.91 -3.36 7.99
C ALA A 755 -1.36 -1.90 7.73
N VAL A 756 -0.52 -1.13 7.03
CA VAL A 756 -0.85 0.26 6.68
C VAL A 756 -1.51 0.30 5.31
N VAL A 757 -2.65 1.00 5.21
CA VAL A 757 -3.36 1.18 3.93
C VAL A 757 -2.61 2.15 3.03
N ARG A 758 -2.48 1.76 1.76
CA ARG A 758 -1.89 2.52 0.67
C ARG A 758 -2.92 2.78 -0.41
N ASP A 759 -2.67 3.81 -1.22
CA ASP A 759 -3.45 4.05 -2.41
C ASP A 759 -3.17 2.98 -3.49
N ALA A 760 -3.96 2.97 -4.57
CA ALA A 760 -3.80 2.03 -5.67
C ALA A 760 -2.41 2.07 -6.33
N HIS A 761 -1.66 3.16 -6.11
CA HIS A 761 -0.31 3.39 -6.63
C HIS A 761 0.79 3.04 -5.62
N GLY A 762 0.45 2.46 -4.46
CA GLY A 762 1.40 2.03 -3.44
C GLY A 762 1.97 3.14 -2.55
N ARG A 763 1.37 4.35 -2.55
CA ARG A 763 1.78 5.44 -1.65
C ARG A 763 1.00 5.34 -0.33
N LYS A 764 1.67 5.66 0.79
CA LYS A 764 1.02 5.70 2.12
C LYS A 764 -0.23 6.60 2.08
N MET A 765 -1.36 6.12 2.57
CA MET A 765 -2.55 6.97 2.75
C MET A 765 -2.26 8.03 3.81
N SER A 766 -2.26 9.31 3.44
CA SER A 766 -1.99 10.40 4.39
C SER A 766 -2.63 11.71 3.98
N LYS A 767 -2.97 12.53 4.98
CA LYS A 767 -3.54 13.88 4.78
C LYS A 767 -2.61 14.81 4.00
N SER A 768 -1.28 14.59 4.05
CA SER A 768 -0.27 15.40 3.35
C SER A 768 -0.11 15.04 1.87
N LEU A 769 -0.55 13.85 1.45
CA LEU A 769 -0.42 13.36 0.06
C LEU A 769 -1.72 13.46 -0.73
N GLY A 770 -2.82 13.89 -0.09
CA GLY A 770 -4.09 14.15 -0.77
C GLY A 770 -4.77 12.94 -1.39
N ASN A 771 -4.33 11.72 -1.07
CA ASN A 771 -4.87 10.49 -1.63
C ASN A 771 -6.16 9.99 -0.92
N GLY A 772 -6.88 10.86 -0.21
CA GLY A 772 -8.20 10.58 0.38
C GLY A 772 -9.37 10.71 -0.62
N LEU A 773 -10.59 10.34 -0.22
CA LEU A 773 -11.80 10.41 -1.08
C LEU A 773 -12.19 11.85 -1.48
N HIS A 774 -12.74 11.97 -2.71
CA HIS A 774 -13.03 13.19 -3.48
C HIS A 774 -13.66 14.38 -2.72
N ALA A 775 -14.66 14.14 -1.85
CA ALA A 775 -15.40 15.21 -1.16
C ALA A 775 -14.58 16.01 -0.14
N LEU A 776 -13.36 15.57 0.18
CA LEU A 776 -12.48 16.18 1.19
C LEU A 776 -11.37 17.07 0.59
N LEU A 777 -11.20 17.07 -0.74
CA LEU A 777 -10.06 17.76 -1.38
C LEU A 777 -10.19 19.29 -1.33
N MET A 778 -11.41 19.83 -1.52
CA MET A 778 -11.65 21.27 -1.61
C MET A 778 -11.50 22.01 -0.28
N ASP A 779 -11.63 21.29 0.84
CA ASP A 779 -11.60 21.84 2.21
C ASP A 779 -10.30 21.44 2.96
N SER A 780 -9.28 21.01 2.21
CA SER A 780 -8.01 20.48 2.74
C SER A 780 -6.91 21.54 2.81
N ASN A 781 -5.91 21.32 3.67
CA ASN A 781 -4.68 22.14 3.76
C ASN A 781 -3.56 21.60 2.85
N LEU A 782 -3.92 20.97 1.73
CA LEU A 782 -2.97 20.43 0.76
C LEU A 782 -2.32 21.55 -0.06
N ASP A 783 -1.09 21.29 -0.50
CA ASP A 783 -0.43 22.11 -1.50
C ASP A 783 -1.26 22.09 -2.80
N PRO A 784 -1.50 23.24 -3.48
CA PRO A 784 -2.26 23.30 -4.73
C PRO A 784 -1.79 22.30 -5.80
N VAL A 785 -0.49 22.01 -5.85
CA VAL A 785 0.08 21.03 -6.80
C VAL A 785 -0.37 19.62 -6.47
N GLU A 786 -0.42 19.25 -5.19
CA GLU A 786 -0.89 17.93 -4.76
C GLU A 786 -2.41 17.80 -4.88
N VAL A 787 -3.18 18.88 -4.74
CA VAL A 787 -4.63 18.89 -5.03
C VAL A 787 -4.88 18.55 -6.50
N GLU A 788 -4.14 19.18 -7.42
CA GLU A 788 -4.31 18.96 -8.85
C GLU A 788 -3.91 17.54 -9.26
N LYS A 789 -2.80 17.05 -8.70
CA LYS A 789 -2.34 15.66 -8.87
C LYS A 789 -3.35 14.64 -8.33
N ALA A 790 -3.98 14.91 -7.19
CA ALA A 790 -5.02 14.06 -6.62
C ALA A 790 -6.28 14.02 -7.50
N LYS A 791 -6.72 15.17 -8.03
CA LYS A 791 -7.85 15.25 -8.98
C LYS A 791 -7.58 14.45 -10.25
N GLN A 792 -6.40 14.62 -10.84
CA GLN A 792 -6.00 13.90 -12.06
C GLN A 792 -5.92 12.39 -11.83
N GLY A 793 -5.35 11.95 -10.70
CA GLY A 793 -5.32 10.54 -10.31
C GLY A 793 -6.73 9.96 -10.16
N GLN A 794 -7.65 10.67 -9.48
CA GLN A 794 -9.04 10.22 -9.31
C GLN A 794 -9.81 10.16 -10.63
N ALA A 795 -9.63 11.14 -11.52
CA ALA A 795 -10.28 11.13 -12.84
C ALA A 795 -9.76 9.98 -13.74
N SER A 796 -8.48 9.65 -13.63
CA SER A 796 -7.87 8.51 -14.33
C SER A 796 -8.36 7.17 -13.77
N ASP A 797 -8.35 7.02 -12.45
CA ASP A 797 -8.69 5.77 -11.78
C ASP A 797 -10.22 5.50 -11.79
N TYR A 798 -11.03 6.56 -11.80
CA TYR A 798 -12.50 6.50 -11.76
C TYR A 798 -13.14 7.44 -12.80
N PRO A 799 -13.06 7.14 -14.10
CA PRO A 799 -13.56 8.00 -15.17
C PRO A 799 -15.08 8.25 -15.12
N ASN A 800 -15.83 7.36 -14.44
CA ASN A 800 -17.29 7.47 -14.24
C ASN A 800 -17.65 7.87 -12.79
N GLY A 801 -16.69 8.35 -12.00
CA GLY A 801 -16.86 8.61 -10.57
C GLY A 801 -16.65 7.39 -9.67
N ILE A 802 -16.42 7.62 -8.37
CA ILE A 802 -16.23 6.56 -7.38
C ILE A 802 -17.61 5.94 -7.07
N PRO A 803 -17.81 4.63 -7.30
CA PRO A 803 -19.12 4.00 -7.06
C PRO A 803 -19.47 3.99 -5.57
N GLU A 804 -20.74 4.25 -5.25
CA GLU A 804 -21.25 4.04 -3.91
C GLU A 804 -21.23 2.55 -3.56
N CYS A 805 -20.49 2.18 -2.51
CA CYS A 805 -20.33 0.80 -2.08
C CYS A 805 -21.08 0.45 -0.79
N GLY A 806 -21.26 1.42 0.10
CA GLY A 806 -21.79 1.21 1.45
C GLY A 806 -20.72 0.84 2.48
N THR A 807 -21.04 1.06 3.75
CA THR A 807 -20.18 0.87 4.91
C THR A 807 -19.83 -0.59 5.13
N ASP A 808 -20.80 -1.49 5.04
CA ASP A 808 -20.56 -2.91 5.26
C ASP A 808 -19.65 -3.52 4.20
N ALA A 809 -19.82 -3.15 2.92
CA ALA A 809 -18.95 -3.60 1.85
C ALA A 809 -17.51 -3.11 2.06
N LEU A 810 -17.33 -1.86 2.52
CA LEU A 810 -16.04 -1.31 2.88
C LEU A 810 -15.39 -2.08 4.02
N ARG A 811 -16.12 -2.32 5.12
CA ARG A 811 -15.61 -3.06 6.28
C ARG A 811 -15.20 -4.48 5.93
N PHE A 812 -16.04 -5.19 5.17
CA PHE A 812 -15.75 -6.55 4.72
C PHE A 812 -14.51 -6.59 3.82
N ALA A 813 -14.37 -5.63 2.90
CA ALA A 813 -13.19 -5.51 2.06
C ALA A 813 -11.91 -5.29 2.89
N LEU A 814 -11.95 -4.33 3.82
CA LEU A 814 -10.81 -3.99 4.67
C LEU A 814 -10.36 -5.18 5.52
N CYS A 815 -11.30 -5.91 6.12
CA CYS A 815 -11.01 -7.14 6.87
C CYS A 815 -10.40 -8.21 5.96
N ALA A 816 -10.95 -8.43 4.76
CA ALA A 816 -10.42 -9.41 3.80
C ALA A 816 -9.01 -9.04 3.28
N TYR A 817 -8.67 -7.76 3.24
CA TYR A 817 -7.37 -7.27 2.77
C TYR A 817 -6.23 -7.42 3.78
N THR A 818 -6.52 -7.65 5.05
CA THR A 818 -5.48 -7.82 6.09
C THR A 818 -4.53 -9.00 5.82
N GLY A 819 -4.86 -9.92 4.91
CA GLY A 819 -3.95 -10.97 4.43
C GLY A 819 -2.78 -10.44 3.58
N GLN A 820 -2.82 -9.18 3.13
CA GLN A 820 -1.74 -8.54 2.38
C GLN A 820 -0.64 -8.03 3.33
N GLY A 821 0.20 -8.94 3.84
CA GLY A 821 1.49 -8.64 4.48
C GLY A 821 1.57 -7.34 5.30
N ARG A 822 2.54 -6.48 4.98
CA ARG A 822 2.80 -5.22 5.72
C ARG A 822 1.98 -4.02 5.22
N ASP A 823 1.56 -4.05 3.97
CA ASP A 823 0.96 -2.93 3.25
C ASP A 823 -0.25 -3.39 2.44
N ILE A 824 -1.38 -2.68 2.56
CA ILE A 824 -2.62 -2.98 1.85
C ILE A 824 -2.80 -2.01 0.69
N ASN A 825 -2.80 -2.52 -0.54
CA ASN A 825 -3.14 -1.73 -1.73
C ASN A 825 -4.64 -1.88 -2.00
N LEU A 826 -5.43 -0.89 -1.60
CA LEU A 826 -6.88 -0.95 -1.68
C LEU A 826 -7.36 -0.71 -3.13
N ASP A 827 -8.19 -1.63 -3.63
CA ASP A 827 -8.91 -1.48 -4.91
C ASP A 827 -10.42 -1.34 -4.64
N VAL A 828 -10.99 -0.21 -5.07
CA VAL A 828 -12.41 0.09 -4.92
C VAL A 828 -13.30 -0.89 -5.68
N ASN A 829 -12.83 -1.49 -6.79
CA ASN A 829 -13.61 -2.48 -7.52
C ASN A 829 -13.84 -3.75 -6.69
N ARG A 830 -12.91 -4.10 -5.81
CA ARG A 830 -13.11 -5.21 -4.88
C ARG A 830 -14.18 -4.89 -3.84
N ILE A 831 -14.24 -3.65 -3.36
CA ILE A 831 -15.31 -3.17 -2.47
C ILE A 831 -16.66 -3.26 -3.17
N LEU A 832 -16.73 -2.87 -4.45
CA LEU A 832 -17.92 -3.02 -5.27
C LEU A 832 -18.35 -4.50 -5.41
N GLY A 833 -17.39 -5.42 -5.53
CA GLY A 833 -17.64 -6.86 -5.45
C GLY A 833 -18.37 -7.28 -4.17
N TYR A 834 -17.95 -6.75 -3.02
CA TYR A 834 -18.63 -7.02 -1.74
C TYR A 834 -19.99 -6.30 -1.60
N ARG A 835 -20.22 -5.19 -2.31
CA ARG A 835 -21.58 -4.64 -2.46
C ARG A 835 -22.50 -5.62 -3.20
N HIS A 836 -22.01 -6.30 -4.24
CA HIS A 836 -22.79 -7.35 -4.91
C HIS A 836 -23.05 -8.54 -3.98
N PHE A 837 -22.10 -8.87 -3.11
CA PHE A 837 -22.32 -9.85 -2.05
C PHE A 837 -23.45 -9.43 -1.09
N CYS A 838 -23.50 -8.17 -0.64
CA CYS A 838 -24.64 -7.64 0.14
C CYS A 838 -25.98 -7.87 -0.57
N ASN A 839 -26.02 -7.60 -1.88
CA ASN A 839 -27.21 -7.85 -2.69
C ASN A 839 -27.57 -9.34 -2.81
N LYS A 840 -26.58 -10.24 -2.78
CA LYS A 840 -26.85 -11.69 -2.74
C LYS A 840 -27.47 -12.10 -1.40
N LEU A 841 -26.93 -11.61 -0.27
CA LEU A 841 -27.50 -11.81 1.07
C LEU A 841 -28.96 -11.33 1.13
N TRP A 842 -29.20 -10.13 0.61
CA TRP A 842 -30.53 -9.53 0.52
C TRP A 842 -31.53 -10.43 -0.21
N ASN A 843 -31.15 -10.92 -1.39
CA ASN A 843 -32.01 -11.81 -2.18
C ASN A 843 -32.22 -13.17 -1.51
N ALA A 844 -31.21 -13.72 -0.83
CA ALA A 844 -31.32 -14.97 -0.09
C ALA A 844 -32.35 -14.87 1.04
N VAL A 845 -32.28 -13.80 1.84
CA VAL A 845 -33.24 -13.56 2.93
C VAL A 845 -34.63 -13.23 2.38
N LYS A 846 -34.74 -12.43 1.31
CA LYS A 846 -36.03 -12.15 0.65
C LYS A 846 -36.71 -13.43 0.15
N PHE A 847 -35.95 -14.35 -0.47
CA PHE A 847 -36.44 -15.67 -0.87
C PHE A 847 -36.89 -16.49 0.34
N ALA A 848 -36.08 -16.53 1.40
CA ALA A 848 -36.39 -17.30 2.59
C ALA A 848 -37.65 -16.79 3.31
N MET A 849 -37.81 -15.48 3.48
CA MET A 849 -38.98 -14.89 4.12
C MET A 849 -40.28 -15.28 3.40
N LYS A 850 -40.28 -15.24 2.06
CA LYS A 850 -41.41 -15.72 1.25
C LYS A 850 -41.74 -17.20 1.53
N THR A 851 -40.71 -18.01 1.79
CA THR A 851 -40.82 -19.46 1.90
C THR A 851 -41.16 -19.93 3.31
N LEU A 852 -40.70 -19.20 4.34
CA LEU A 852 -41.06 -19.44 5.75
C LEU A 852 -42.57 -19.23 5.95
N GLY A 853 -43.13 -18.16 5.39
CA GLY A 853 -44.54 -17.79 5.54
C GLY A 853 -44.86 -17.11 6.88
N ASP A 854 -45.97 -16.38 6.93
CA ASP A 854 -46.29 -15.45 8.03
C ASP A 854 -46.56 -16.14 9.37
N ASN A 855 -47.00 -17.40 9.34
CA ASN A 855 -47.36 -18.19 10.53
C ASN A 855 -46.20 -19.06 11.05
N PHE A 856 -45.01 -18.98 10.46
CA PHE A 856 -43.88 -19.80 10.88
C PHE A 856 -43.31 -19.33 12.22
N VAL A 857 -43.26 -20.24 13.19
CA VAL A 857 -42.64 -20.01 14.49
C VAL A 857 -41.37 -20.87 14.61
N PRO A 858 -40.19 -20.26 14.74
CA PRO A 858 -38.94 -21.01 14.81
C PRO A 858 -38.78 -21.74 16.15
N SER A 859 -38.36 -23.00 16.07
CA SER A 859 -37.97 -23.84 17.21
C SER A 859 -36.51 -23.61 17.61
N GLU A 860 -36.16 -23.87 18.87
CA GLU A 860 -34.77 -23.97 19.34
C GLU A 860 -34.12 -25.30 18.98
N LYS A 861 -34.90 -26.39 18.95
CA LYS A 861 -34.41 -27.74 18.69
C LYS A 861 -34.61 -28.10 17.23
N LEU A 862 -33.60 -28.76 16.67
CA LEU A 862 -33.71 -29.55 15.45
C LEU A 862 -34.72 -30.68 15.68
N CYS A 863 -35.41 -31.08 14.61
CA CYS A 863 -36.52 -32.03 14.67
C CYS A 863 -36.05 -33.50 14.61
N GLY A 864 -34.80 -33.75 14.22
CA GLY A 864 -34.23 -35.10 14.07
C GLY A 864 -34.62 -35.80 12.77
N GLU A 865 -35.49 -35.18 11.96
CA GLU A 865 -35.98 -35.68 10.68
C GLU A 865 -35.32 -34.94 9.49
N GLU A 866 -34.17 -34.30 9.70
CA GLU A 866 -33.46 -33.54 8.69
C GLU A 866 -33.05 -34.41 7.50
N SER A 867 -33.35 -33.95 6.29
CA SER A 867 -32.89 -34.62 5.07
C SER A 867 -31.36 -34.60 4.99
N VAL A 868 -30.78 -35.36 4.04
CA VAL A 868 -29.33 -35.32 3.83
C VAL A 868 -28.87 -33.92 3.41
N SER A 869 -29.66 -33.20 2.62
CA SER A 869 -29.35 -31.80 2.24
C SER A 869 -29.39 -30.86 3.44
N ASP A 870 -30.35 -31.06 4.34
CA ASP A 870 -30.48 -30.27 5.58
C ASP A 870 -29.30 -30.53 6.52
N ARG A 871 -28.95 -31.81 6.75
CA ARG A 871 -27.80 -32.18 7.57
C ARG A 871 -26.48 -31.71 6.96
N TRP A 872 -26.38 -31.73 5.63
CA TRP A 872 -25.22 -31.20 4.91
C TRP A 872 -25.02 -29.71 5.18
N ILE A 873 -26.04 -28.86 4.95
CA ILE A 873 -25.89 -27.41 5.15
C ILE A 873 -25.65 -27.06 6.63
N LEU A 874 -26.26 -27.78 7.57
CA LEU A 874 -26.01 -27.60 9.01
C LEU A 874 -24.56 -27.94 9.37
N SER A 875 -23.99 -28.96 8.75
CA SER A 875 -22.58 -29.30 8.95
C SER A 875 -21.65 -28.24 8.36
N ARG A 876 -21.96 -27.71 7.16
CA ARG A 876 -21.21 -26.60 6.55
C ARG A 876 -21.30 -25.32 7.38
N LEU A 877 -22.47 -25.00 7.91
CA LEU A 877 -22.68 -23.91 8.86
C LEU A 877 -21.80 -24.10 10.10
N SER A 878 -21.75 -25.30 10.68
CA SER A 878 -20.89 -25.60 11.83
C SER A 878 -19.41 -25.38 11.51
N ALA A 879 -18.96 -25.80 10.33
CA ALA A 879 -17.59 -25.59 9.88
C ALA A 879 -17.28 -24.09 9.73
N ALA A 880 -18.21 -23.32 9.16
CA ALA A 880 -18.08 -21.86 9.05
C ALA A 880 -17.99 -21.19 10.42
N VAL A 881 -18.83 -21.61 11.39
CA VAL A 881 -18.76 -21.13 12.79
C VAL A 881 -17.39 -21.41 13.39
N GLY A 882 -16.89 -22.65 13.28
CA GLY A 882 -15.59 -23.04 13.82
C GLY A 882 -14.42 -22.27 13.22
N LEU A 883 -14.44 -22.04 11.90
CA LEU A 883 -13.43 -21.23 11.21
C LEU A 883 -13.48 -19.76 11.63
N CYS A 884 -14.68 -19.19 11.81
CA CYS A 884 -14.82 -17.81 12.26
C CYS A 884 -14.31 -17.65 13.71
N ASP A 885 -14.69 -18.55 14.61
CA ASP A 885 -14.25 -18.52 16.01
C ASP A 885 -12.72 -18.66 16.14
N ALA A 886 -12.12 -19.61 15.41
CA ALA A 886 -10.67 -19.76 15.33
C ALA A 886 -10.00 -18.51 14.72
N GLY A 887 -10.59 -17.94 13.67
CA GLY A 887 -10.09 -16.75 13.01
C GLY A 887 -10.10 -15.52 13.93
N PHE A 888 -11.17 -15.28 14.70
CA PHE A 888 -11.21 -14.18 15.66
C PHE A 888 -10.16 -14.33 16.76
N LYS A 889 -9.99 -15.55 17.31
CA LYS A 889 -8.95 -15.86 18.31
C LYS A 889 -7.53 -15.66 17.78
N ALA A 890 -7.31 -15.85 16.48
CA ALA A 890 -6.02 -15.72 15.83
C ALA A 890 -5.78 -14.36 15.15
N TYR A 891 -6.75 -13.43 15.20
CA TYR A 891 -6.76 -12.18 14.43
C TYR A 891 -6.64 -12.38 12.90
N ASP A 892 -7.14 -13.52 12.40
CA ASP A 892 -7.11 -13.91 10.98
C ASP A 892 -8.45 -13.56 10.30
N PHE A 893 -8.66 -12.25 10.10
CA PHE A 893 -9.82 -11.72 9.39
C PHE A 893 -10.01 -12.24 7.95
N PRO A 894 -8.95 -12.54 7.17
CA PRO A 894 -9.08 -13.15 5.86
C PRO A 894 -9.75 -14.52 5.91
N THR A 895 -9.38 -15.37 6.89
CA THR A 895 -10.04 -16.65 7.11
C THR A 895 -11.51 -16.47 7.49
N ILE A 896 -11.83 -15.51 8.38
CA ILE A 896 -13.22 -15.21 8.79
C ILE A 896 -14.06 -14.78 7.58
N THR A 897 -13.59 -13.78 6.82
CA THR A 897 -14.31 -13.25 5.66
C THR A 897 -14.49 -14.32 4.57
N THR A 898 -13.49 -15.17 4.36
CA THR A 898 -13.57 -16.29 3.41
C THR A 898 -14.59 -17.34 3.85
N ALA A 899 -14.60 -17.72 5.13
CA ALA A 899 -15.56 -18.68 5.67
C ALA A 899 -17.01 -18.18 5.52
N ILE A 900 -17.25 -16.91 5.88
CA ILE A 900 -18.57 -16.27 5.75
C ILE A 900 -19.00 -16.19 4.28
N TYR A 901 -18.11 -15.72 3.41
CA TYR A 901 -18.40 -15.57 1.99
C TYR A 901 -18.74 -16.92 1.34
N ASN A 902 -17.94 -17.95 1.63
CA ASN A 902 -18.15 -19.30 1.10
C ASN A 902 -19.47 -19.91 1.57
N PHE A 903 -19.77 -19.80 2.87
CA PHE A 903 -21.04 -20.29 3.42
C PHE A 903 -22.24 -19.63 2.75
N TRP A 904 -22.27 -18.31 2.70
CA TRP A 904 -23.41 -17.59 2.15
C TRP A 904 -23.57 -17.77 0.65
N LEU A 905 -22.49 -17.63 -0.12
CA LEU A 905 -22.56 -17.65 -1.57
C LEU A 905 -22.61 -19.09 -2.11
N TYR A 906 -21.56 -19.87 -1.86
CA TYR A 906 -21.37 -21.15 -2.55
C TYR A 906 -22.16 -22.29 -1.91
N GLU A 907 -22.39 -22.25 -0.59
CA GLU A 907 -23.03 -23.36 0.12
C GLU A 907 -24.52 -23.13 0.31
N LEU A 908 -24.90 -21.97 0.86
CA LEU A 908 -26.30 -21.63 1.11
C LEU A 908 -27.01 -21.25 -0.20
N CYS A 909 -26.55 -20.22 -0.90
CA CYS A 909 -27.26 -19.73 -2.09
C CYS A 909 -27.17 -20.67 -3.29
N ASP A 910 -25.96 -21.08 -3.67
CA ASP A 910 -25.75 -21.80 -4.93
C ASP A 910 -26.05 -23.30 -4.84
N VAL A 911 -26.20 -23.85 -3.64
CA VAL A 911 -26.52 -25.27 -3.42
C VAL A 911 -27.78 -25.44 -2.58
N TYR A 912 -27.78 -25.05 -1.30
CA TYR A 912 -28.89 -25.42 -0.41
C TYR A 912 -30.21 -24.81 -0.87
N LEU A 913 -30.27 -23.48 -1.12
CA LEU A 913 -31.49 -22.79 -1.58
C LEU A 913 -32.03 -23.39 -2.88
N GLU A 914 -31.16 -23.74 -3.82
CA GLU A 914 -31.58 -24.39 -5.07
C GLU A 914 -32.12 -25.80 -4.81
N SER A 915 -31.50 -26.57 -3.91
CA SER A 915 -31.92 -27.94 -3.60
C SER A 915 -33.27 -28.04 -2.88
N VAL A 916 -33.68 -27.01 -2.14
CA VAL A 916 -34.94 -27.00 -1.38
C VAL A 916 -36.12 -26.43 -2.15
N LYS A 917 -35.90 -25.70 -3.26
CA LYS A 917 -36.99 -25.17 -4.11
C LYS A 917 -38.02 -26.23 -4.51
N PRO A 918 -37.63 -27.44 -4.98
CA PRO A 918 -38.60 -28.49 -5.30
C PRO A 918 -39.38 -28.98 -4.09
N VAL A 919 -38.77 -28.99 -2.90
CA VAL A 919 -39.43 -29.41 -1.64
C VAL A 919 -40.55 -28.43 -1.31
N PHE A 920 -40.30 -27.13 -1.44
CA PHE A 920 -41.32 -26.11 -1.18
C PHE A 920 -42.43 -26.09 -2.22
N ASN A 921 -42.12 -26.37 -3.50
CA ASN A 921 -43.14 -26.45 -4.55
C ASN A 921 -44.11 -27.62 -4.34
N LYS A 922 -43.67 -28.70 -3.69
CA LYS A 922 -44.48 -29.89 -3.39
C LYS A 922 -45.13 -29.88 -2.00
N ALA A 923 -44.97 -28.80 -1.24
CA ALA A 923 -45.35 -28.75 0.17
C ALA A 923 -46.86 -28.98 0.43
N GLU A 924 -47.71 -28.81 -0.59
CA GLU A 924 -49.16 -28.98 -0.53
C GLU A 924 -49.66 -30.30 -1.16
N GLU A 925 -48.77 -31.16 -1.68
CA GLU A 925 -49.16 -32.40 -2.35
C GLU A 925 -49.63 -33.49 -1.37
N ASP A 926 -48.93 -33.67 -0.24
CA ASP A 926 -49.26 -34.68 0.77
C ASP A 926 -48.70 -34.33 2.17
N SER A 927 -49.18 -35.04 3.20
CA SER A 927 -48.80 -34.80 4.60
C SER A 927 -47.31 -35.01 4.91
N ALA A 928 -46.64 -35.93 4.21
CA ALA A 928 -45.21 -36.18 4.38
C ALA A 928 -44.37 -35.08 3.71
N SER A 929 -44.79 -34.62 2.53
CA SER A 929 -44.21 -33.46 1.83
C SER A 929 -44.38 -32.16 2.64
N GLN A 930 -45.54 -31.97 3.27
CA GLN A 930 -45.79 -30.85 4.18
C GLN A 930 -44.87 -30.89 5.41
N ARG A 931 -44.68 -32.07 6.01
CA ARG A 931 -43.77 -32.28 7.14
C ARG A 931 -42.31 -32.00 6.74
N GLN A 932 -41.87 -32.52 5.60
CA GLN A 932 -40.52 -32.27 5.07
C GLN A 932 -40.28 -30.77 4.80
N ALA A 933 -41.26 -30.06 4.24
CA ALA A 933 -41.17 -28.62 4.04
C ALA A 933 -41.02 -27.85 5.36
N LEU A 934 -41.70 -28.28 6.43
CA LEU A 934 -41.55 -27.68 7.76
C LEU A 934 -40.13 -27.86 8.32
N VAL A 935 -39.55 -29.05 8.16
CA VAL A 935 -38.15 -29.35 8.56
C VAL A 935 -37.16 -28.47 7.78
N CYS A 936 -37.36 -28.33 6.47
CA CYS A 936 -36.53 -27.45 5.64
C CYS A 936 -36.69 -25.97 6.03
N ARG A 937 -37.90 -25.50 6.39
CA ARG A 937 -38.10 -24.13 6.92
C ARG A 937 -37.29 -23.89 8.19
N GLN A 938 -37.31 -24.83 9.13
CA GLN A 938 -36.55 -24.74 10.37
C GLN A 938 -35.03 -24.75 10.12
N THR A 939 -34.56 -25.60 9.20
CA THR A 939 -33.14 -25.67 8.82
C THR A 939 -32.68 -24.38 8.14
N LEU A 940 -33.46 -23.88 7.17
CA LEU A 940 -33.20 -22.62 6.49
C LEU A 940 -33.18 -21.45 7.48
N TYR A 941 -34.16 -21.37 8.38
CA TYR A 941 -34.17 -20.37 9.45
C TYR A 941 -32.89 -20.42 10.29
N SER A 942 -32.46 -21.61 10.71
CA SER A 942 -31.24 -21.79 11.51
C SER A 942 -29.99 -21.33 10.77
N CYS A 943 -29.91 -21.59 9.46
CA CYS A 943 -28.82 -21.10 8.60
C CYS A 943 -28.79 -19.57 8.51
N LEU A 944 -29.95 -18.92 8.41
CA LEU A 944 -30.03 -17.46 8.34
C LEU A 944 -29.74 -16.80 9.69
N ASP A 945 -30.33 -17.32 10.78
CA ASP A 945 -30.11 -16.84 12.15
C ASP A 945 -28.61 -16.88 12.50
N VAL A 946 -27.97 -18.04 12.37
CA VAL A 946 -26.55 -18.20 12.69
C VAL A 946 -25.67 -17.50 11.66
N GLY A 947 -25.99 -17.60 10.36
CA GLY A 947 -25.21 -16.95 9.29
C GLY A 947 -25.18 -15.43 9.39
N LEU A 948 -26.29 -14.79 9.78
CA LEU A 948 -26.37 -13.33 10.00
C LEU A 948 -25.63 -12.92 11.28
N ARG A 949 -25.65 -13.76 12.32
CA ARG A 949 -24.85 -13.54 13.53
C ARG A 949 -23.36 -13.61 13.24
N LEU A 950 -22.89 -14.60 12.48
CA LEU A 950 -21.48 -14.67 12.05
C LEU A 950 -21.05 -13.44 11.24
N LEU A 951 -21.97 -12.90 10.44
CA LEU A 951 -21.74 -11.72 9.62
C LEU A 951 -21.70 -10.41 10.44
N SER A 952 -22.45 -10.34 11.54
CA SER A 952 -22.73 -9.12 12.29
C SER A 952 -21.51 -8.34 12.81
N PRO A 953 -20.44 -8.99 13.31
CA PRO A 953 -19.23 -8.27 13.69
C PRO A 953 -18.60 -7.45 12.54
N ILE A 954 -18.64 -7.98 11.31
CA ILE A 954 -17.96 -7.37 10.16
C ILE A 954 -18.89 -6.45 9.37
N MET A 955 -20.16 -6.83 9.19
CA MET A 955 -21.16 -6.10 8.40
C MET A 955 -22.42 -5.81 9.26
N PRO A 956 -22.34 -4.87 10.22
CA PRO A 956 -23.40 -4.67 11.21
C PRO A 956 -24.71 -4.14 10.65
N PHE A 957 -24.72 -3.36 9.56
CA PHE A 957 -25.97 -2.73 9.10
C PHE A 957 -26.87 -3.71 8.36
N VAL A 958 -26.35 -4.40 7.35
CA VAL A 958 -27.09 -5.39 6.54
C VAL A 958 -27.46 -6.60 7.38
N SER A 959 -26.61 -7.02 8.31
CA SER A 959 -26.94 -8.12 9.22
C SER A 959 -28.09 -7.74 10.15
N GLU A 960 -28.08 -6.55 10.75
CA GLU A 960 -29.17 -6.05 11.60
C GLU A 960 -30.48 -5.91 10.80
N GLU A 961 -30.43 -5.28 9.62
CA GLU A 961 -31.58 -5.06 8.74
C GLU A 961 -32.30 -6.38 8.40
N LEU A 962 -31.52 -7.40 8.05
CA LEU A 962 -32.05 -8.71 7.67
C LEU A 962 -32.47 -9.52 8.90
N TYR A 963 -31.71 -9.44 9.99
CA TYR A 963 -31.99 -10.17 11.23
C TYR A 963 -33.29 -9.71 11.89
N GLN A 964 -33.56 -8.41 11.88
CA GLN A 964 -34.77 -7.84 12.47
C GLN A 964 -36.06 -8.26 11.75
N ARG A 965 -35.96 -8.75 10.51
CA ARG A 965 -37.08 -9.27 9.71
C ARG A 965 -37.33 -10.75 9.92
N LEU A 966 -36.38 -11.50 10.49
CA LEU A 966 -36.58 -12.92 10.74
C LEU A 966 -37.66 -13.13 11.82
N PRO A 967 -38.50 -14.17 11.68
CA PRO A 967 -39.42 -14.58 12.73
C PRO A 967 -38.71 -14.79 14.08
N ARG A 968 -39.37 -14.44 15.18
CA ARG A 968 -38.76 -14.52 16.54
C ARG A 968 -39.09 -15.82 17.24
N ARG A 969 -38.10 -16.44 17.90
CA ARG A 969 -38.30 -17.57 18.82
C ARG A 969 -39.09 -17.13 20.06
N ARG A 970 -39.88 -18.04 20.65
CA ARG A 970 -40.60 -17.84 21.92
C ARG A 970 -40.29 -18.99 22.90
N PRO A 971 -39.84 -18.72 24.14
CA PRO A 971 -39.46 -17.40 24.68
C PRO A 971 -38.19 -16.85 23.99
N GLN A 972 -37.93 -15.53 24.16
CA GLN A 972 -36.70 -14.91 23.65
C GLN A 972 -35.49 -15.51 24.38
N SER A 973 -34.82 -16.44 23.72
CA SER A 973 -33.58 -17.04 24.25
C SER A 973 -32.42 -16.06 24.13
N PRO A 974 -31.51 -16.00 25.13
CA PRO A 974 -30.27 -15.24 25.03
C PRO A 974 -29.46 -15.66 23.79
N PHE A 975 -28.63 -14.75 23.28
CA PHE A 975 -27.72 -15.02 22.16
C PHE A 975 -26.73 -16.13 22.52
N ALA A 976 -27.04 -17.39 22.25
CA ALA A 976 -26.12 -18.51 22.40
C ALA A 976 -25.39 -18.78 21.08
N ALA A 977 -24.06 -18.80 21.12
CA ALA A 977 -23.24 -19.35 20.05
C ALA A 977 -23.47 -20.87 20.00
N CYS A 978 -24.08 -21.35 18.91
CA CYS A 978 -24.43 -22.75 18.74
C CYS A 978 -23.16 -23.60 18.75
N HIS A 979 -23.02 -24.49 19.75
CA HIS A 979 -21.96 -25.48 19.78
C HIS A 979 -22.46 -26.82 19.22
N SER A 980 -21.54 -27.48 18.49
CA SER A 980 -21.60 -28.87 18.00
C SER A 980 -22.78 -29.20 17.09
N LEU A 981 -22.66 -28.82 15.81
CA LEU A 981 -23.48 -29.38 14.74
C LEU A 981 -22.65 -30.38 13.92
N ILE A 982 -23.22 -31.59 13.83
CA ILE A 982 -23.02 -32.72 12.90
C ILE A 982 -21.73 -32.70 12.04
N SER A 983 -21.00 -33.81 12.08
CA SER A 983 -19.81 -34.10 11.27
C SER A 983 -20.01 -33.84 9.76
N PRO A 984 -18.96 -33.39 9.02
CA PRO A 984 -19.01 -33.11 7.59
C PRO A 984 -19.60 -34.25 6.77
N LEU A 985 -20.76 -34.00 6.14
CA LEU A 985 -21.28 -34.82 5.06
C LEU A 985 -20.73 -34.28 3.74
N SER A 986 -20.23 -35.14 2.86
CA SER A 986 -19.86 -34.76 1.49
C SER A 986 -21.10 -34.74 0.61
N CYS A 987 -21.21 -33.77 -0.31
CA CYS A 987 -22.31 -33.76 -1.27
C CYS A 987 -22.09 -34.84 -2.35
N LEU A 988 -23.16 -35.51 -2.76
CA LEU A 988 -23.18 -36.42 -3.90
C LEU A 988 -22.95 -35.65 -5.22
N SER A 989 -21.78 -35.87 -5.85
CA SER A 989 -21.44 -35.75 -7.30
C SER A 989 -21.86 -34.53 -8.15
N CYS A 990 -22.64 -33.56 -7.66
CA CYS A 990 -23.19 -32.43 -8.42
C CYS A 990 -22.14 -31.41 -8.93
N PRO A 991 -21.05 -31.09 -8.18
CA PRO A 991 -19.98 -30.24 -8.70
C PRO A 991 -19.35 -30.82 -9.97
N THR A 992 -19.17 -32.14 -10.04
CA THR A 992 -18.62 -32.83 -11.22
C THR A 992 -19.55 -32.67 -12.42
N ILE A 993 -20.87 -32.85 -12.25
CA ILE A 993 -21.83 -32.66 -13.36
C ILE A 993 -21.84 -31.19 -13.83
N ARG A 994 -21.80 -30.22 -12.92
CA ARG A 994 -21.75 -28.79 -13.26
C ARG A 994 -20.44 -28.39 -13.93
N SER A 995 -19.31 -28.91 -13.46
CA SER A 995 -18.00 -28.72 -14.08
C SER A 995 -18.03 -29.27 -15.50
N LEU A 996 -18.51 -30.50 -15.67
CA LEU A 996 -18.64 -31.12 -16.98
C LEU A 996 -19.52 -30.26 -17.91
N ARG A 997 -20.67 -29.79 -17.44
CA ARG A 997 -21.52 -28.88 -18.21
C ARG A 997 -20.82 -27.58 -18.60
N ALA A 998 -19.98 -27.02 -17.72
CA ALA A 998 -19.20 -25.82 -18.01
C ALA A 998 -18.09 -26.09 -19.04
N ASP A 999 -17.40 -27.22 -18.93
CA ASP A 999 -16.38 -27.68 -19.89
C ASP A 999 -16.97 -27.79 -21.31
N TYR A 1000 -18.25 -28.13 -21.40
CA TYR A 1000 -19.03 -28.25 -22.63
C TYR A 1000 -19.93 -27.02 -22.94
N ASN A 1001 -19.75 -25.88 -22.26
CA ASN A 1001 -20.50 -24.63 -22.46
C ASN A 1001 -22.05 -24.73 -22.35
N LEU A 1002 -22.57 -25.75 -21.65
CA LEU A 1002 -24.00 -25.98 -21.42
C LEU A 1002 -24.54 -25.11 -20.28
N THR A 1003 -24.71 -23.80 -20.54
CA THR A 1003 -25.13 -22.83 -19.51
C THR A 1003 -26.66 -22.74 -19.30
N LYS A 1004 -27.46 -22.93 -20.35
CA LYS A 1004 -28.94 -22.83 -20.28
C LYS A 1004 -29.70 -24.03 -20.84
N THR A 1005 -29.00 -24.97 -21.47
CA THR A 1005 -29.58 -26.15 -22.11
C THR A 1005 -29.57 -27.32 -21.14
N ARG A 1006 -30.73 -27.86 -20.79
CA ARG A 1006 -30.82 -29.06 -19.95
C ARG A 1006 -30.37 -30.29 -20.75
N ALA A 1007 -29.70 -31.21 -20.07
CA ALA A 1007 -29.18 -32.44 -20.69
C ALA A 1007 -29.45 -33.63 -19.76
N ASP A 1008 -29.73 -34.79 -20.34
CA ASP A 1008 -29.89 -36.02 -19.57
C ASP A 1008 -28.55 -36.45 -18.97
N CYS A 1009 -28.60 -36.90 -17.72
CA CYS A 1009 -27.43 -37.34 -16.98
C CYS A 1009 -27.63 -38.78 -16.50
N TYR A 1010 -26.76 -39.68 -16.95
CA TYR A 1010 -26.73 -41.07 -16.54
C TYR A 1010 -25.63 -41.26 -15.49
N LEU A 1011 -26.01 -41.69 -14.28
CA LEU A 1011 -25.08 -41.91 -13.18
C LEU A 1011 -24.79 -43.42 -13.05
N GLN A 1012 -23.63 -43.83 -13.55
CA GLN A 1012 -23.20 -45.23 -13.50
C GLN A 1012 -22.60 -45.52 -12.13
N CYS A 1013 -23.28 -46.38 -11.38
CA CYS A 1013 -23.00 -46.70 -9.98
C CYS A 1013 -22.44 -48.13 -9.86
N ILE A 1014 -21.43 -48.34 -9.02
CA ILE A 1014 -20.76 -49.64 -8.90
C ILE A 1014 -21.64 -50.69 -8.21
N ASP A 1015 -22.49 -50.28 -7.27
CA ASP A 1015 -23.29 -51.18 -6.44
C ASP A 1015 -24.77 -50.74 -6.34
N SER A 1016 -25.63 -51.68 -5.95
CA SER A 1016 -27.08 -51.47 -5.82
C SER A 1016 -27.47 -50.50 -4.69
N ALA A 1017 -26.64 -50.33 -3.66
CA ALA A 1017 -26.88 -49.37 -2.59
C ALA A 1017 -26.64 -47.94 -3.09
N THR A 1018 -25.61 -47.72 -3.92
CA THR A 1018 -25.32 -46.44 -4.57
C THR A 1018 -26.40 -46.07 -5.60
N VAL A 1019 -26.91 -47.04 -6.38
CA VAL A 1019 -28.07 -46.83 -7.26
C VAL A 1019 -29.29 -46.37 -6.47
N SER A 1020 -29.60 -47.06 -5.36
CA SER A 1020 -30.73 -46.71 -4.49
C SER A 1020 -30.57 -45.32 -3.89
N LEU A 1021 -29.34 -44.92 -3.56
CA LEU A 1021 -29.02 -43.59 -3.03
C LEU A 1021 -29.21 -42.49 -4.07
N VAL A 1022 -28.71 -42.69 -5.30
CA VAL A 1022 -28.89 -41.73 -6.41
C VAL A 1022 -30.36 -41.62 -6.78
N GLN A 1023 -31.10 -42.73 -6.81
CA GLN A 1023 -32.52 -42.73 -7.12
C GLN A 1023 -33.33 -41.97 -6.07
N LYS A 1024 -33.00 -42.16 -4.79
CA LYS A 1024 -33.56 -41.42 -3.66
C LYS A 1024 -33.33 -39.90 -3.76
N TYR A 1025 -32.21 -39.45 -4.32
CA TYR A 1025 -31.86 -38.02 -4.44
C TYR A 1025 -31.91 -37.47 -5.88
N SER A 1026 -32.54 -38.19 -6.80
CA SER A 1026 -32.56 -37.87 -8.24
C SER A 1026 -33.08 -36.46 -8.53
N LEU A 1027 -34.14 -36.03 -7.84
CA LEU A 1027 -34.74 -34.70 -8.01
C LEU A 1027 -33.80 -33.56 -7.56
N GLN A 1028 -33.08 -33.76 -6.45
CA GLN A 1028 -32.10 -32.79 -5.96
C GLN A 1028 -30.91 -32.71 -6.90
N ILE A 1029 -30.39 -33.86 -7.36
CA ILE A 1029 -29.28 -33.91 -8.32
C ILE A 1029 -29.69 -33.20 -9.61
N GLN A 1030 -30.88 -33.51 -10.16
CA GLN A 1030 -31.42 -32.90 -11.39
C GLN A 1030 -31.49 -31.37 -11.28
N THR A 1031 -31.95 -30.86 -10.13
CA THR A 1031 -32.06 -29.42 -9.87
C THR A 1031 -30.69 -28.77 -9.77
N LEU A 1032 -29.79 -29.33 -8.96
CA LEU A 1032 -28.44 -28.80 -8.71
C LEU A 1032 -27.53 -28.89 -9.94
N SER A 1033 -27.68 -29.93 -10.75
CA SER A 1033 -26.92 -30.11 -11.99
C SER A 1033 -27.53 -29.41 -13.19
N TYR A 1034 -28.74 -28.85 -13.06
CA TYR A 1034 -29.53 -28.32 -14.17
C TYR A 1034 -29.71 -29.35 -15.30
N SER A 1035 -29.93 -30.62 -14.92
CA SER A 1035 -30.14 -31.73 -15.84
C SER A 1035 -31.62 -31.87 -16.24
N GLN A 1036 -31.87 -32.46 -17.40
CA GLN A 1036 -33.22 -32.75 -17.86
C GLN A 1036 -33.79 -33.96 -17.13
N ALA A 1037 -33.02 -35.04 -17.01
CA ALA A 1037 -33.28 -36.18 -16.16
C ALA A 1037 -31.97 -36.69 -15.52
N VAL A 1038 -32.08 -37.36 -14.37
CA VAL A 1038 -30.98 -38.08 -13.72
C VAL A 1038 -31.37 -39.56 -13.65
N ILE A 1039 -30.64 -40.40 -14.38
CA ILE A 1039 -30.95 -41.81 -14.58
C ILE A 1039 -29.83 -42.64 -13.91
N PRO A 1040 -30.08 -43.31 -12.78
CA PRO A 1040 -29.10 -44.20 -12.18
C PRO A 1040 -28.98 -45.49 -13.00
N VAL A 1041 -27.75 -45.94 -13.21
CA VAL A 1041 -27.42 -47.13 -14.01
C VAL A 1041 -26.46 -48.00 -13.21
N THR A 1042 -26.69 -49.31 -13.09
CA THR A 1042 -25.70 -50.22 -12.47
C THR A 1042 -24.48 -50.39 -13.38
N GLY A 1043 -23.29 -50.63 -12.81
CA GLY A 1043 -22.01 -50.73 -13.54
C GLY A 1043 -22.01 -51.61 -14.78
N ASN A 1044 -22.87 -52.65 -14.83
CA ASN A 1044 -22.98 -53.60 -15.94
C ASN A 1044 -24.02 -53.23 -17.02
N GLN A 1045 -24.78 -52.14 -16.85
CA GLN A 1045 -25.78 -51.71 -17.84
C GLN A 1045 -25.18 -50.71 -18.83
N PRO A 1046 -25.47 -50.83 -20.14
CA PRO A 1046 -24.93 -49.95 -21.16
C PRO A 1046 -25.55 -48.54 -21.07
N VAL A 1047 -24.69 -47.53 -21.05
CA VAL A 1047 -25.10 -46.11 -21.11
C VAL A 1047 -25.26 -45.68 -22.58
N PRO A 1048 -26.22 -44.82 -22.93
CA PRO A 1048 -26.40 -44.33 -24.30
C PRO A 1048 -25.13 -43.64 -24.87
N GLY A 1049 -24.79 -43.96 -26.12
CA GLY A 1049 -23.65 -43.36 -26.81
C GLY A 1049 -23.84 -41.86 -27.08
N GLY A 1050 -22.75 -41.08 -27.03
CA GLY A 1050 -22.79 -39.62 -27.16
C GLY A 1050 -22.88 -38.86 -25.82
N CYS A 1051 -22.46 -39.49 -24.72
CA CYS A 1051 -22.28 -38.85 -23.43
C CYS A 1051 -20.82 -38.43 -23.19
N ALA A 1052 -20.61 -37.27 -22.57
CA ALA A 1052 -19.35 -36.94 -21.94
C ALA A 1052 -19.25 -37.62 -20.57
N VAL A 1053 -18.07 -38.13 -20.23
CA VAL A 1053 -17.84 -38.94 -19.04
C VAL A 1053 -16.97 -38.19 -18.05
N ALA A 1054 -17.34 -38.18 -16.78
CA ALA A 1054 -16.51 -37.68 -15.69
C ALA A 1054 -16.64 -38.57 -14.45
N ILE A 1055 -15.53 -38.84 -13.79
CA ILE A 1055 -15.53 -39.61 -12.55
C ILE A 1055 -15.93 -38.67 -11.41
N ALA A 1056 -17.07 -38.94 -10.76
CA ALA A 1056 -17.49 -38.15 -9.59
C ALA A 1056 -16.94 -38.71 -8.27
N SER A 1057 -16.74 -40.02 -8.20
CA SER A 1057 -16.10 -40.72 -7.07
C SER A 1057 -15.64 -42.10 -7.52
N ASP A 1058 -14.94 -42.81 -6.65
CA ASP A 1058 -14.61 -44.22 -6.81
C ASP A 1058 -15.84 -45.14 -7.00
N ARG A 1059 -17.05 -44.68 -6.67
CA ARG A 1059 -18.31 -45.45 -6.75
C ARG A 1059 -19.32 -44.98 -7.80
N CYS A 1060 -19.08 -43.83 -8.43
CA CYS A 1060 -20.04 -43.19 -9.32
C CYS A 1060 -19.36 -42.43 -10.45
N THR A 1061 -19.74 -42.77 -11.68
CA THR A 1061 -19.31 -42.11 -12.92
C THR A 1061 -20.48 -41.34 -13.53
N VAL A 1062 -20.25 -40.08 -13.87
CA VAL A 1062 -21.19 -39.18 -14.53
C VAL A 1062 -21.08 -39.37 -16.03
N ASN A 1063 -22.20 -39.62 -16.70
CA ASN A 1063 -22.30 -39.64 -18.15
C ASN A 1063 -23.36 -38.61 -18.58
N LEU A 1064 -22.93 -37.49 -19.17
CA LEU A 1064 -23.80 -36.38 -19.56
C LEU A 1064 -24.09 -36.43 -21.06
N MET A 1065 -25.35 -36.55 -21.46
CA MET A 1065 -25.76 -36.62 -22.86
C MET A 1065 -25.52 -35.28 -23.56
N LEU A 1066 -24.65 -35.26 -24.58
CA LEU A 1066 -24.40 -34.05 -25.39
C LEU A 1066 -24.84 -34.20 -26.85
N LYS A 1067 -25.05 -35.44 -27.33
CA LYS A 1067 -25.49 -35.72 -28.70
C LYS A 1067 -26.82 -35.01 -28.99
N GLY A 1068 -26.81 -34.12 -29.99
CA GLY A 1068 -27.96 -33.30 -30.37
C GLY A 1068 -28.10 -31.96 -29.62
N LEU A 1069 -27.27 -31.68 -28.61
CA LEU A 1069 -27.31 -30.44 -27.82
C LEU A 1069 -26.13 -29.49 -28.11
N ILE A 1070 -25.06 -29.99 -28.73
CA ILE A 1070 -23.83 -29.24 -29.02
C ILE A 1070 -23.44 -29.44 -30.49
N ASP A 1071 -23.04 -28.34 -31.13
CA ASP A 1071 -22.39 -28.34 -32.43
C ASP A 1071 -20.90 -28.74 -32.25
N VAL A 1072 -20.63 -30.03 -32.42
CA VAL A 1072 -19.32 -30.64 -32.15
C VAL A 1072 -18.23 -30.03 -33.05
N GLU A 1073 -18.53 -29.73 -34.31
CA GLU A 1073 -17.57 -29.16 -35.27
C GLU A 1073 -17.14 -27.74 -34.85
N LYS A 1074 -18.10 -26.92 -34.41
CA LYS A 1074 -17.82 -25.55 -33.97
C LYS A 1074 -16.97 -25.52 -32.70
N GLU A 1075 -17.18 -26.44 -31.78
CA GLU A 1075 -16.46 -26.47 -30.50
C GLU A 1075 -15.07 -27.11 -30.61
N VAL A 1076 -14.91 -28.12 -31.46
CA VAL A 1076 -13.59 -28.63 -31.87
C VAL A 1076 -12.76 -27.52 -32.53
N THR A 1077 -13.38 -26.66 -33.37
CA THR A 1077 -12.69 -25.54 -34.02
C THR A 1077 -12.21 -24.49 -33.01
N LYS A 1078 -13.01 -24.18 -31.97
CA LYS A 1078 -12.58 -23.28 -30.88
C LYS A 1078 -11.45 -23.88 -30.05
N LEU A 1079 -11.55 -25.17 -29.70
CA LEU A 1079 -10.51 -25.85 -28.93
C LEU A 1079 -9.20 -26.00 -29.71
N MET A 1080 -9.25 -26.21 -31.04
CA MET A 1080 -8.05 -26.15 -31.89
C MET A 1080 -7.37 -24.78 -31.84
N THR A 1081 -8.16 -23.71 -31.85
CA THR A 1081 -7.61 -22.35 -31.72
C THR A 1081 -6.93 -22.17 -30.37
N LYS A 1082 -7.59 -22.55 -29.28
CA LYS A 1082 -7.05 -22.46 -27.92
C LYS A 1082 -5.81 -23.34 -27.71
N LYS A 1083 -5.79 -24.54 -28.30
CA LYS A 1083 -4.62 -25.44 -28.32
C LYS A 1083 -3.42 -24.76 -28.96
N GLY A 1084 -3.61 -24.17 -30.15
CA GLY A 1084 -2.54 -23.47 -30.86
C GLY A 1084 -1.98 -22.27 -30.10
N ASP A 1085 -2.82 -21.56 -29.34
CA ASP A 1085 -2.38 -20.45 -28.49
C ASP A 1085 -1.58 -20.93 -27.27
N LEU A 1086 -2.04 -22.00 -26.60
CA LEU A 1086 -1.35 -22.61 -25.46
C LEU A 1086 0.00 -23.23 -25.86
N GLU A 1087 0.08 -23.93 -27.00
CA GLU A 1087 1.32 -24.51 -27.53
C GLU A 1087 2.35 -23.41 -27.83
N LYS A 1088 1.94 -22.30 -28.46
CA LYS A 1088 2.81 -21.14 -28.69
C LYS A 1088 3.28 -20.48 -27.40
N GLN A 1089 2.42 -20.41 -26.39
CA GLN A 1089 2.77 -19.83 -25.10
C GLN A 1089 3.78 -20.70 -24.34
N MET A 1090 3.60 -22.02 -24.37
CA MET A 1090 4.51 -22.98 -23.74
C MET A 1090 5.86 -23.03 -24.45
N GLU A 1091 5.89 -22.95 -25.78
CA GLU A 1091 7.14 -22.93 -26.54
C GLU A 1091 8.00 -21.73 -26.16
N LYS A 1092 7.41 -20.53 -26.11
CA LYS A 1092 8.08 -19.31 -25.65
C LYS A 1092 8.62 -19.42 -24.21
N MET A 1093 7.89 -20.12 -23.33
CA MET A 1093 8.35 -20.32 -21.95
C MET A 1093 9.50 -21.34 -21.87
N ARG A 1094 9.43 -22.44 -22.62
CA ARG A 1094 10.51 -23.43 -22.69
C ARG A 1094 11.79 -22.83 -23.29
N GLU A 1095 11.67 -22.04 -24.35
CA GLU A 1095 12.80 -21.30 -24.95
C GLU A 1095 13.43 -20.32 -23.95
N LYS A 1096 12.62 -19.64 -23.12
CA LYS A 1096 13.10 -18.76 -22.05
C LYS A 1096 13.86 -19.54 -20.97
N MET A 1097 13.34 -20.70 -20.55
CA MET A 1097 13.91 -21.54 -19.50
C MET A 1097 15.11 -22.38 -19.95
N ALA A 1098 15.25 -22.64 -21.25
CA ALA A 1098 16.35 -23.40 -21.83
C ALA A 1098 17.63 -22.58 -22.08
N LYS A 1099 17.59 -21.26 -21.85
CA LYS A 1099 18.78 -20.40 -21.95
C LYS A 1099 19.80 -20.78 -20.89
N SER A 1100 21.06 -20.91 -21.29
CA SER A 1100 22.16 -21.40 -20.43
C SER A 1100 22.40 -20.53 -19.18
N ASP A 1101 22.03 -19.25 -19.21
CA ASP A 1101 22.18 -18.29 -18.11
C ASP A 1101 20.91 -18.11 -17.26
N TYR A 1102 19.81 -18.83 -17.56
CA TYR A 1102 18.53 -18.69 -16.85
C TYR A 1102 18.65 -18.98 -15.35
N LYS A 1103 19.41 -20.03 -14.97
CA LYS A 1103 19.59 -20.41 -13.56
C LYS A 1103 20.42 -19.41 -12.75
N GLU A 1104 21.29 -18.64 -13.39
CA GLU A 1104 22.19 -17.69 -12.73
C GLU A 1104 21.62 -16.27 -12.66
N LYS A 1105 20.91 -15.81 -13.70
CA LYS A 1105 20.39 -14.43 -13.79
C LYS A 1105 18.97 -14.22 -13.27
N VAL A 1106 18.16 -15.27 -13.25
CA VAL A 1106 16.75 -15.15 -12.86
C VAL A 1106 16.60 -15.51 -11.37
N PRO A 1107 15.99 -14.65 -10.52
CA PRO A 1107 15.81 -14.97 -9.10
C PRO A 1107 15.04 -16.27 -8.87
N VAL A 1108 15.40 -17.05 -7.84
CA VAL A 1108 14.82 -18.37 -7.53
C VAL A 1108 13.28 -18.34 -7.47
N LYS A 1109 12.70 -17.31 -6.83
CA LYS A 1109 11.24 -17.12 -6.76
C LYS A 1109 10.57 -16.95 -8.13
N VAL A 1110 11.26 -16.36 -9.10
CA VAL A 1110 10.77 -16.20 -10.48
C VAL A 1110 10.94 -17.49 -11.27
N GLN A 1111 11.99 -18.27 -11.01
CA GLN A 1111 12.18 -19.61 -11.58
C GLN A 1111 11.06 -20.56 -11.13
N GLU A 1112 10.70 -20.54 -9.84
CA GLU A 1112 9.57 -21.31 -9.29
C GLU A 1112 8.24 -20.89 -9.93
N GLN A 1113 7.99 -19.59 -10.08
CA GLN A 1113 6.78 -19.07 -10.74
C GLN A 1113 6.69 -19.40 -12.23
N ASP A 1114 7.81 -19.34 -12.96
CA ASP A 1114 7.86 -19.72 -14.38
C ASP A 1114 7.65 -21.23 -14.55
N ALA A 1115 8.24 -22.05 -13.67
CA ALA A 1115 8.01 -23.50 -13.64
C ALA A 1115 6.55 -23.85 -13.30
N ASP A 1116 5.94 -23.14 -12.35
CA ASP A 1116 4.52 -23.28 -12.00
C ASP A 1116 3.61 -22.91 -13.18
N LYS A 1117 3.90 -21.81 -13.87
CA LYS A 1117 3.16 -21.39 -15.07
C LYS A 1117 3.27 -22.38 -16.20
N LEU A 1118 4.48 -22.88 -16.49
CA LEU A 1118 4.68 -23.89 -17.54
C LEU A 1118 3.92 -25.17 -17.20
N ARG A 1119 3.97 -25.62 -15.95
CA ARG A 1119 3.21 -26.78 -15.45
C ARG A 1119 1.70 -26.57 -15.57
N GLN A 1120 1.18 -25.40 -15.19
CA GLN A 1120 -0.23 -25.05 -15.30
C GLN A 1120 -0.72 -25.02 -16.76
N SER A 1121 0.03 -24.37 -17.65
CA SER A 1121 -0.27 -24.33 -19.08
C SER A 1121 -0.21 -25.73 -19.71
N GLN A 1122 0.72 -26.59 -19.27
CA GLN A 1122 0.80 -27.97 -19.73
C GLN A 1122 -0.41 -28.79 -19.28
N THR A 1123 -0.84 -28.65 -18.02
CA THR A 1123 -2.07 -29.27 -17.52
C THR A 1123 -3.30 -28.78 -18.29
N GLU A 1124 -3.38 -27.50 -18.63
CA GLU A 1124 -4.49 -26.94 -19.42
C GLU A 1124 -4.49 -27.45 -20.87
N LEU A 1125 -3.31 -27.59 -21.49
CA LEU A 1125 -3.17 -28.14 -22.83
C LEU A 1125 -3.61 -29.60 -22.90
N GLU A 1126 -3.23 -30.43 -21.92
CA GLU A 1126 -3.68 -31.82 -21.87
C GLU A 1126 -5.20 -31.92 -21.69
N LYS A 1127 -5.80 -31.07 -20.85
CA LYS A 1127 -7.27 -30.99 -20.73
C LYS A 1127 -7.95 -30.58 -22.05
N VAL A 1128 -7.36 -29.66 -22.81
CA VAL A 1128 -7.88 -29.25 -24.13
C VAL A 1128 -7.78 -30.38 -25.14
N LYS A 1129 -6.67 -31.14 -25.17
CA LYS A 1129 -6.50 -32.31 -26.03
C LYS A 1129 -7.49 -33.42 -25.66
N GLU A 1130 -7.62 -33.72 -24.38
CA GLU A 1130 -8.57 -34.71 -23.86
C GLU A 1130 -10.01 -34.32 -24.20
N ALA A 1131 -10.38 -33.04 -24.03
CA ALA A 1131 -11.69 -32.52 -24.45
C ALA A 1131 -11.92 -32.68 -25.96
N MET A 1132 -10.92 -32.36 -26.80
CA MET A 1132 -10.99 -32.55 -28.26
C MET A 1132 -11.15 -34.02 -28.67
N ASP A 1133 -10.42 -34.93 -28.04
CA ASP A 1133 -10.53 -36.37 -28.31
C ASP A 1133 -11.88 -36.93 -27.83
N ASN A 1134 -12.39 -36.42 -26.71
CA ASN A 1134 -13.74 -36.73 -26.25
C ASN A 1134 -14.79 -36.22 -27.24
N PHE A 1135 -14.68 -35.00 -27.78
CA PHE A 1135 -15.57 -34.52 -28.83
C PHE A 1135 -15.49 -35.34 -30.11
N ARG A 1136 -14.30 -35.82 -30.51
CA ARG A 1136 -14.11 -36.68 -31.69
C ARG A 1136 -14.72 -38.07 -31.52
N LYS A 1137 -14.69 -38.64 -30.32
CA LYS A 1137 -15.36 -39.92 -29.99
C LYS A 1137 -16.89 -39.82 -29.99
N MET A 1138 -17.43 -38.60 -30.02
CA MET A 1138 -18.87 -38.33 -30.00
C MET A 1138 -19.47 -38.05 -31.38
N MET A 1139 -18.62 -37.85 -32.39
CA MET A 1139 -18.97 -37.96 -33.82
C MET A 1139 -19.07 -39.43 -34.19
#